data_AF-A0A9E5DBP9-F1
#
_entry.id   AF-A0A9E5DBP9-F1
#
_cell.length_a   1.000
_cell.length_b   1.000
_cell.length_c   1.000
_cell.angle_alpha   90.00
_cell.angle_beta   90.00
_cell.angle_gamma   90.00
#
_symmetry.space_group_name_H-M   'P 1'
#
loop_
_entity.id
_entity.type
_entity.pdbx_description
1 polymer ?
#
loop_
_entity_poly.entity_id
_entity_poly.type
_entity_poly.pdbx_seq_one_letter_code
_entity_poly.pdbx_strand_id
1 'polypeptide(L)'
;MNVLLSIKPKYVDEILAGKKIFEFRKAIFKKKDLGKVFIYSSSPVKKVVASFEIARIIADSPQKLWDKCHKYGGIPENDFFEYFKNSDVAYAIEITNLETFSEPFDPYKLKKDFRPPQSYCYLPLNYFEKKYETVFLTEENKEYDAKISAIDKNKSQFNQSSESVEERIGWIDAELSQMAEIIMGQSPPSSTYNENGIGLPFFQGKAEFTVLHPVVSKWCSKPKKAAESNDILISVRAPVGTTNIANQNCCIGRGLAAIRYSYCNKYVFYFLRLIEKELDKKGTGTTFKAISGAVLKSEIIPLSPLPEQRVIVSKIEQLFSELDNGIANLKLAQAQLKVYRQAVLKKAFEGELTREWREQQTDLPEAKDLLEQIQVEREESYNKKLDEWKRAVREWEDAGKEGKKPTKPKKSKETEPLTEPELDEFPKLPEKWEWTKIGQVSKVGTGVTPLKKRSDFYEGGTIPWVTSGALNESYVNLASDYVTDIALKETNLKIHPKNTLLIALYGEGKTRGKCSELLIEATTNQAIAAIVQERTEEKIRSYLKWFLTKNYDEIRIKSSGGVQPNLNLGIIENTVFPLCSLLEQHSIVTEIETRLSVCDKVEQDIEENLKIAEALRQSILKRAFEGKLLNKRELEEVHSAPDWEPAELLLERIRAEKAGSGKKGKA
;
A
#
# COMPACT_ATOMS: atom_id res chain seq x y z
N MET A 1 -5.94 -2.33 -19.34
CA MET A 1 -6.42 -3.74 -19.43
C MET A 1 -5.22 -4.66 -19.59
N ASN A 2 -5.27 -5.87 -19.07
CA ASN A 2 -4.22 -6.87 -19.31
C ASN A 2 -4.41 -7.54 -20.68
N VAL A 3 -3.38 -8.20 -21.16
CA VAL A 3 -3.42 -8.97 -22.42
C VAL A 3 -3.00 -10.41 -22.15
N LEU A 4 -3.61 -11.38 -22.83
CA LEU A 4 -3.14 -12.76 -22.85
C LEU A 4 -2.63 -13.12 -24.25
N LEU A 5 -1.39 -13.60 -24.33
CA LEU A 5 -0.76 -14.12 -25.54
C LEU A 5 -0.68 -15.64 -25.49
N SER A 6 -1.07 -16.31 -26.59
CA SER A 6 -0.74 -17.72 -26.75
C SER A 6 0.63 -17.86 -27.44
N ILE A 7 1.57 -18.56 -26.79
CA ILE A 7 2.94 -18.79 -27.28
C ILE A 7 3.20 -20.31 -27.28
N LYS A 8 3.93 -20.81 -28.30
CA LYS A 8 4.34 -22.22 -28.34
C LYS A 8 5.38 -22.51 -27.24
N PRO A 9 5.32 -23.66 -26.55
CA PRO A 9 6.22 -24.00 -25.45
C PRO A 9 7.71 -23.74 -25.73
N LYS A 10 8.22 -24.14 -26.90
CA LYS A 10 9.63 -23.90 -27.28
C LYS A 10 10.06 -22.44 -27.20
N TYR A 11 9.18 -21.49 -27.51
CA TYR A 11 9.49 -20.06 -27.44
C TYR A 11 9.23 -19.47 -26.05
N VAL A 12 8.32 -20.07 -25.29
CA VAL A 12 8.15 -19.75 -23.87
C VAL A 12 9.43 -20.07 -23.13
N ASP A 13 10.00 -21.25 -23.32
CA ASP A 13 11.22 -21.67 -22.63
C ASP A 13 12.40 -20.73 -22.94
N GLU A 14 12.53 -20.28 -24.19
CA GLU A 14 13.54 -19.29 -24.59
C GLU A 14 13.29 -17.89 -23.97
N ILE A 15 12.04 -17.49 -23.76
CA ILE A 15 11.69 -16.26 -23.04
C ILE A 15 12.07 -16.39 -21.57
N LEU A 16 11.68 -17.50 -20.92
CA LEU A 16 11.97 -17.76 -19.51
C LEU A 16 13.47 -17.89 -19.24
N ALA A 17 14.23 -18.42 -20.20
CA ALA A 17 15.69 -18.48 -20.13
C ALA A 17 16.38 -17.13 -20.42
N GLY A 18 15.63 -16.07 -20.72
CA GLY A 18 16.17 -14.73 -21.05
C GLY A 18 16.87 -14.64 -22.41
N LYS A 19 16.81 -15.69 -23.23
CA LYS A 19 17.46 -15.75 -24.55
C LYS A 19 16.62 -15.05 -25.63
N LYS A 20 15.30 -15.07 -25.48
CA LYS A 20 14.33 -14.40 -26.36
C LYS A 20 13.74 -13.19 -25.66
N ILE A 21 14.15 -11.99 -26.09
CA ILE A 21 13.66 -10.71 -25.55
C ILE A 21 12.64 -10.04 -26.48
N PHE A 22 12.52 -10.50 -27.73
CA PHE A 22 11.51 -10.02 -28.67
C PHE A 22 10.49 -11.10 -28.99
N GLU A 23 9.21 -10.83 -28.75
CA GLU A 23 8.10 -11.67 -29.20
C GLU A 23 7.49 -11.13 -30.50
N PHE A 24 7.44 -11.97 -31.53
CA PHE A 24 7.03 -11.56 -32.87
C PHE A 24 5.54 -11.84 -33.13
N ARG A 25 4.82 -10.88 -33.70
CA ARG A 25 3.37 -10.99 -33.97
C ARG A 25 2.99 -10.37 -35.31
N LYS A 26 1.97 -10.96 -35.96
CA LYS A 26 1.30 -10.38 -37.15
C LYS A 26 0.32 -9.25 -36.83
N ALA A 27 -0.17 -9.20 -35.60
CA ALA A 27 -1.13 -8.20 -35.15
C ALA A 27 -0.74 -7.71 -33.77
N ILE A 28 -1.01 -6.43 -33.52
CA ILE A 28 -0.73 -5.77 -32.25
C ILE A 28 -2.01 -5.28 -31.59
N PHE A 29 -1.90 -4.96 -30.29
CA PHE A 29 -2.99 -4.49 -29.46
C PHE A 29 -3.60 -3.19 -30.00
N LYS A 30 -4.94 -3.16 -30.12
CA LYS A 30 -5.69 -1.96 -30.54
C LYS A 30 -5.79 -0.89 -29.44
N LYS A 31 -5.76 -1.28 -28.17
CA LYS A 31 -5.79 -0.38 -27.01
C LYS A 31 -4.37 0.07 -26.64
N LYS A 32 -4.22 1.33 -26.26
CA LYS A 32 -2.93 1.94 -25.85
C LYS A 32 -2.63 1.79 -24.35
N ASP A 33 -3.67 1.79 -23.50
CA ASP A 33 -3.52 1.66 -22.04
C ASP A 33 -3.54 0.18 -21.61
N LEU A 34 -2.39 -0.46 -21.78
CA LEU A 34 -2.18 -1.86 -21.41
C LEU A 34 -1.52 -1.96 -20.04
N GLY A 35 -1.96 -2.95 -19.26
CA GLY A 35 -1.28 -3.39 -18.04
C GLY A 35 -0.22 -4.43 -18.40
N LYS A 36 -0.26 -5.59 -17.76
CA LYS A 36 0.66 -6.70 -18.04
C LYS A 36 0.22 -7.56 -19.23
N VAL A 37 1.20 -8.19 -19.89
CA VAL A 37 1.00 -9.23 -20.89
C VAL A 37 1.26 -10.60 -20.26
N PHE A 38 0.25 -11.45 -20.22
CA PHE A 38 0.32 -12.81 -19.70
C PHE A 38 0.64 -13.79 -20.83
N ILE A 39 1.48 -14.79 -20.53
CA ILE A 39 1.92 -15.83 -21.46
C ILE A 39 1.14 -17.11 -21.18
N TYR A 40 0.24 -17.46 -22.09
CA TYR A 40 -0.37 -18.79 -22.17
C TYR A 40 0.51 -19.71 -23.03
N SER A 41 1.16 -20.68 -22.40
CA SER A 41 1.90 -21.73 -23.10
C SER A 41 0.91 -22.71 -23.73
N SER A 42 0.94 -22.84 -25.05
CA SER A 42 0.02 -23.69 -25.80
C SER A 42 0.27 -25.19 -25.53
N SER A 43 -0.42 -26.07 -26.27
CA SER A 43 -0.21 -27.53 -26.14
C SER A 43 1.27 -27.91 -26.25
N PRO A 44 1.79 -28.82 -25.39
CA PRO A 44 1.07 -29.62 -24.39
C PRO A 44 0.86 -28.95 -23.02
N VAL A 45 1.52 -27.82 -22.72
CA VAL A 45 1.52 -27.20 -21.39
C VAL A 45 0.13 -26.67 -21.00
N LYS A 46 -0.55 -26.01 -21.94
CA LYS A 46 -1.94 -25.49 -21.81
C LYS A 46 -2.20 -24.65 -20.54
N LYS A 47 -1.22 -23.90 -20.06
CA LYS A 47 -1.30 -23.08 -18.84
C LYS A 47 -0.76 -21.67 -19.07
N VAL A 48 -1.18 -20.72 -18.24
CA VAL A 48 -0.56 -19.40 -18.13
C VAL A 48 0.64 -19.51 -17.21
N VAL A 49 1.84 -19.24 -17.73
CA VAL A 49 3.11 -19.61 -17.10
C VAL A 49 3.93 -18.42 -16.61
N ALA A 50 3.70 -17.24 -17.17
CA ALA A 50 4.44 -16.03 -16.85
C ALA A 50 3.66 -14.79 -17.26
N SER A 51 4.15 -13.62 -16.86
CA SER A 51 3.75 -12.32 -17.40
C SER A 51 4.94 -11.41 -17.63
N PHE A 52 4.78 -10.38 -18.46
CA PHE A 52 5.80 -9.38 -18.72
C PHE A 52 5.18 -8.02 -19.02
N GLU A 53 6.01 -6.98 -18.97
CA GLU A 53 5.68 -5.63 -19.40
C GLU A 53 6.31 -5.32 -20.76
N ILE A 54 5.67 -4.44 -21.52
CA ILE A 54 6.12 -4.09 -22.87
C ILE A 54 7.10 -2.91 -22.75
N ALA A 55 8.38 -3.11 -23.08
CA ALA A 55 9.34 -2.01 -23.11
C ALA A 55 9.08 -1.09 -24.31
N ARG A 56 8.93 -1.68 -25.49
CA ARG A 56 8.49 -1.00 -26.72
C ARG A 56 7.95 -2.01 -27.72
N ILE A 57 7.26 -1.50 -28.74
CA ILE A 57 6.81 -2.28 -29.89
C ILE A 57 7.42 -1.67 -31.15
N ILE A 58 8.10 -2.51 -31.93
CA ILE A 58 8.66 -2.12 -33.23
C ILE A 58 7.73 -2.67 -34.31
N ALA A 59 7.29 -1.82 -35.23
CA ALA A 59 6.48 -2.20 -36.40
C ALA A 59 7.26 -1.87 -37.67
N ASP A 60 7.51 -2.86 -38.52
CA ASP A 60 8.26 -2.70 -39.77
C ASP A 60 7.94 -3.83 -40.75
N SER A 61 8.50 -3.77 -41.97
CA SER A 61 8.50 -4.92 -42.89
C SER A 61 9.24 -6.12 -42.28
N PRO A 62 8.85 -7.37 -42.56
CA PRO A 62 9.49 -8.56 -41.99
C PRO A 62 11.01 -8.58 -42.13
N GLN A 63 11.55 -8.18 -43.29
CA GLN A 63 13.00 -8.12 -43.52
C GLN A 63 13.69 -7.14 -42.57
N LYS A 64 13.21 -5.88 -42.51
CA LYS A 64 13.81 -4.86 -41.64
C LYS A 64 13.65 -5.19 -40.15
N LEU A 65 12.56 -5.84 -39.78
CA LEU A 65 12.33 -6.28 -38.40
C LEU A 65 13.30 -7.41 -38.02
N TRP A 66 13.55 -8.34 -38.96
CA TRP A 66 14.54 -9.41 -38.79
C TRP A 66 15.94 -8.84 -38.57
N ASP A 67 16.40 -7.94 -39.44
CA ASP A 67 17.73 -7.33 -39.36
C ASP A 67 17.97 -6.66 -37.98
N LYS A 68 16.92 -6.05 -37.41
CA LYS A 68 16.97 -5.35 -36.11
C LYS A 68 16.91 -6.29 -34.90
N CYS A 69 16.12 -7.37 -34.97
CA CYS A 69 15.69 -8.11 -33.78
C CYS A 69 16.14 -9.58 -33.73
N HIS A 70 16.61 -10.16 -34.84
CA HIS A 70 16.90 -11.61 -34.94
C HIS A 70 17.86 -12.12 -33.85
N LYS A 71 18.87 -11.33 -33.48
CA LYS A 71 19.89 -11.67 -32.47
C LYS A 71 19.30 -12.10 -31.12
N TYR A 72 18.12 -11.55 -30.77
CA TYR A 72 17.42 -11.86 -29.52
C TYR A 72 15.97 -12.30 -29.76
N GLY A 73 15.69 -12.79 -30.97
CA GLY A 73 14.38 -13.20 -31.43
C GLY A 73 14.02 -14.65 -31.10
N GLY A 74 15.01 -15.48 -30.72
CA GLY A 74 14.80 -16.87 -30.28
C GLY A 74 14.02 -17.74 -31.26
N ILE A 75 14.06 -17.44 -32.57
CA ILE A 75 13.38 -18.16 -33.64
C ILE A 75 14.34 -18.29 -34.83
N PRO A 76 14.43 -19.46 -35.48
CA PRO A 76 15.22 -19.61 -36.71
C PRO A 76 14.72 -18.71 -37.83
N GLU A 77 15.62 -18.28 -38.72
CA GLU A 77 15.29 -17.40 -39.86
C GLU A 77 14.18 -17.94 -40.75
N ASN A 78 14.29 -19.22 -41.14
CA ASN A 78 13.28 -19.88 -41.96
C ASN A 78 11.90 -19.90 -41.28
N ASP A 79 11.85 -20.17 -39.97
CA ASP A 79 10.62 -20.19 -39.18
C ASP A 79 10.00 -18.77 -39.09
N PHE A 80 10.84 -17.73 -38.97
CA PHE A 80 10.40 -16.34 -38.92
C PHE A 80 9.76 -15.90 -40.25
N PHE A 81 10.46 -16.10 -41.37
CA PHE A 81 9.96 -15.68 -42.67
C PHE A 81 8.76 -16.51 -43.13
N GLU A 82 8.70 -17.80 -42.82
CA GLU A 82 7.51 -18.61 -43.07
C GLU A 82 6.34 -18.16 -42.17
N TYR A 83 6.59 -17.80 -40.91
CA TYR A 83 5.56 -17.22 -40.05
C TYR A 83 4.98 -15.94 -40.65
N PHE A 84 5.81 -15.02 -41.15
CA PHE A 84 5.38 -13.75 -41.75
C PHE A 84 5.06 -13.80 -43.25
N LYS A 85 4.96 -14.99 -43.83
CA LYS A 85 4.56 -15.18 -45.23
C LYS A 85 3.24 -14.46 -45.51
N ASN A 86 3.22 -13.67 -46.59
CA ASN A 86 2.11 -12.84 -47.02
C ASN A 86 1.70 -11.74 -46.01
N SER A 87 2.65 -11.18 -45.25
CA SER A 87 2.40 -10.06 -44.33
C SER A 87 3.34 -8.89 -44.65
N ASP A 88 2.78 -7.72 -44.98
CA ASP A 88 3.57 -6.52 -45.32
C ASP A 88 4.15 -5.83 -44.07
N VAL A 89 3.56 -6.08 -42.90
CA VAL A 89 3.96 -5.51 -41.61
C VAL A 89 4.09 -6.63 -40.57
N ALA A 90 5.16 -6.56 -39.80
CA ALA A 90 5.46 -7.43 -38.66
C ALA A 90 5.69 -6.57 -37.41
N TYR A 91 5.37 -7.14 -36.25
CA TYR A 91 5.57 -6.49 -34.95
C TYR A 91 6.54 -7.28 -34.09
N ALA A 92 7.49 -6.60 -33.45
CA ALA A 92 8.32 -7.14 -32.38
C ALA A 92 7.97 -6.45 -31.06
N ILE A 93 7.54 -7.23 -30.08
CA ILE A 93 7.22 -6.79 -28.74
C ILE A 93 8.44 -7.04 -27.87
N GLU A 94 9.06 -5.98 -27.36
CA GLU A 94 10.19 -6.11 -26.45
C GLU A 94 9.72 -6.42 -25.03
N ILE A 95 10.20 -7.54 -24.51
CA ILE A 95 9.86 -8.11 -23.21
C ILE A 95 10.74 -7.45 -22.14
N THR A 96 10.12 -6.84 -21.13
CA THR A 96 10.78 -6.38 -19.91
C THR A 96 10.00 -6.83 -18.67
N ASN A 97 10.62 -6.77 -17.49
CA ASN A 97 9.99 -7.14 -16.22
C ASN A 97 9.28 -8.50 -16.28
N LEU A 98 9.98 -9.53 -16.80
CA LEU A 98 9.46 -10.88 -16.91
C LEU A 98 9.28 -11.51 -15.53
N GLU A 99 8.07 -11.95 -15.24
CA GLU A 99 7.67 -12.57 -13.99
C GLU A 99 7.16 -13.99 -14.28
N THR A 100 7.93 -15.01 -13.88
CA THR A 100 7.55 -16.42 -14.01
C THR A 100 6.68 -16.85 -12.85
N PHE A 101 5.61 -17.58 -13.12
CA PHE A 101 4.73 -18.09 -12.07
C PHE A 101 5.27 -19.40 -11.51
N SER A 102 5.48 -19.44 -10.19
CA SER A 102 5.88 -20.66 -9.45
C SER A 102 4.86 -21.78 -9.63
N GLU A 103 3.57 -21.45 -9.74
CA GLU A 103 2.51 -22.35 -10.16
C GLU A 103 1.82 -21.84 -11.44
N PRO A 104 2.11 -22.48 -12.60
CA PRO A 104 1.40 -22.17 -13.83
C PRO A 104 -0.12 -22.36 -13.69
N PHE A 105 -0.86 -21.34 -14.07
CA PHE A 105 -2.30 -21.26 -13.90
C PHE A 105 -3.05 -21.97 -15.04
N ASP A 106 -4.07 -22.77 -14.70
CA ASP A 106 -4.91 -23.46 -15.68
C ASP A 106 -6.18 -22.62 -15.99
N PRO A 107 -6.27 -21.98 -17.18
CA PRO A 107 -7.40 -21.13 -17.52
C PRO A 107 -8.74 -21.87 -17.64
N TYR A 108 -8.71 -23.18 -17.86
CA TYR A 108 -9.93 -23.99 -17.91
C TYR A 108 -10.59 -24.14 -16.54
N LYS A 109 -9.84 -23.93 -15.44
CA LYS A 109 -10.40 -23.89 -14.07
C LYS A 109 -11.20 -22.61 -13.78
N LEU A 110 -10.86 -21.48 -14.40
CA LEU A 110 -11.61 -20.22 -14.22
C LEU A 110 -12.79 -20.11 -15.20
N LYS A 111 -12.68 -20.71 -16.38
CA LYS A 111 -13.74 -20.72 -17.39
C LYS A 111 -13.67 -22.03 -18.17
N LYS A 112 -14.64 -22.92 -17.95
CA LYS A 112 -14.72 -24.24 -18.61
C LYS A 112 -14.62 -24.14 -20.14
N ASP A 113 -15.22 -23.11 -20.73
CA ASP A 113 -15.19 -22.85 -22.18
C ASP A 113 -14.07 -21.90 -22.63
N PHE A 114 -12.96 -21.85 -21.89
CA PHE A 114 -11.82 -21.03 -22.29
C PHE A 114 -11.28 -21.48 -23.65
N ARG A 115 -11.13 -20.54 -24.58
CA ARG A 115 -10.47 -20.77 -25.87
C ARG A 115 -9.19 -19.93 -25.92
N PRO A 116 -8.01 -20.56 -26.12
CA PRO A 116 -6.78 -19.79 -26.21
C PRO A 116 -6.81 -18.87 -27.44
N PRO A 117 -6.36 -17.62 -27.32
CA PRO A 117 -6.42 -16.67 -28.41
C PRO A 117 -5.43 -17.04 -29.52
N GLN A 118 -5.85 -16.91 -30.78
CA GLN A 118 -4.97 -17.14 -31.93
C GLN A 118 -3.86 -16.08 -32.04
N SER A 119 -4.14 -14.83 -31.63
CA SER A 119 -3.15 -13.75 -31.55
C SER A 119 -3.03 -13.23 -30.12
N TYR A 120 -4.08 -12.57 -29.62
CA TYR A 120 -4.17 -12.10 -28.24
C TYR A 120 -5.64 -11.93 -27.84
N CYS A 121 -5.92 -11.86 -26.54
CA CYS A 121 -7.20 -11.36 -26.02
C CYS A 121 -7.00 -10.41 -24.84
N TYR A 122 -8.00 -9.56 -24.56
CA TYR A 122 -7.95 -8.64 -23.43
C TYR A 122 -8.50 -9.32 -22.17
N LEU A 123 -7.81 -9.09 -21.05
CA LEU A 123 -8.24 -9.49 -19.73
C LEU A 123 -8.53 -8.24 -18.88
N PRO A 124 -9.60 -8.25 -18.07
CA PRO A 124 -9.77 -7.31 -16.96
C PRO A 124 -8.50 -7.22 -16.10
N LEU A 125 -8.24 -6.05 -15.49
CA LEU A 125 -7.06 -5.86 -14.65
C LEU A 125 -7.02 -6.85 -13.48
N ASN A 126 -8.20 -7.19 -12.94
CA ASN A 126 -8.42 -8.14 -11.85
C ASN A 126 -8.70 -9.58 -12.30
N TYR A 127 -8.45 -9.96 -13.56
CA TYR A 127 -8.90 -11.25 -14.10
C TYR A 127 -8.33 -12.47 -13.34
N PHE A 128 -7.08 -12.38 -12.87
CA PHE A 128 -6.46 -13.43 -12.06
C PHE A 128 -6.61 -13.22 -10.55
N GLU A 129 -7.22 -12.10 -10.11
CA GLU A 129 -7.52 -11.84 -8.70
C GLU A 129 -8.68 -12.72 -8.18
N LYS A 130 -9.48 -13.33 -9.08
CA LYS A 130 -10.57 -14.26 -8.73
C LYS A 130 -10.12 -15.62 -8.17
N LYS A 131 -8.82 -15.86 -7.95
CA LYS A 131 -8.32 -17.10 -7.30
C LYS A 131 -8.32 -17.03 -5.76
N TYR A 132 -8.69 -15.90 -5.15
CA TYR A 132 -8.68 -15.72 -3.69
C TYR A 132 -10.02 -15.98 -2.99
N GLU A 133 -11.10 -16.30 -3.71
CA GLU A 133 -12.39 -16.63 -3.07
C GLU A 133 -12.56 -18.13 -2.74
N THR A 134 -11.74 -19.03 -3.29
CA THR A 134 -11.94 -20.48 -3.17
C THR A 134 -10.73 -21.27 -2.65
N VAL A 135 -9.60 -20.63 -2.33
CA VAL A 135 -8.39 -21.33 -1.82
C VAL A 135 -8.28 -21.32 -0.28
N PHE A 136 -9.18 -20.64 0.43
CA PHE A 136 -9.09 -20.51 1.90
C PHE A 136 -9.90 -21.56 2.70
N LEU A 137 -10.36 -22.64 2.06
CA LEU A 137 -11.12 -23.70 2.73
C LEU A 137 -10.67 -25.07 2.22
N THR A 138 -9.46 -25.51 2.60
CA THR A 138 -9.10 -26.92 2.91
C THR A 138 -7.63 -27.02 3.33
N GLU A 139 -7.39 -27.76 4.42
CA GLU A 139 -6.19 -28.51 4.89
C GLU A 139 -4.72 -28.05 4.64
N GLU A 140 -4.44 -26.90 4.04
CA GLU A 140 -3.05 -26.43 3.80
C GLU A 140 -2.48 -25.50 4.89
N ASN A 141 -3.00 -25.54 6.11
CA ASN A 141 -2.39 -24.82 7.24
C ASN A 141 -1.00 -25.35 7.64
N LYS A 142 -0.59 -26.55 7.17
CA LYS A 142 0.76 -27.10 7.44
C LYS A 142 1.84 -26.60 6.49
N GLU A 143 1.50 -26.17 5.28
CA GLU A 143 2.49 -25.70 4.30
C GLU A 143 2.83 -24.21 4.48
N TYR A 144 1.89 -23.43 5.04
CA TYR A 144 2.14 -22.05 5.43
C TYR A 144 3.09 -21.96 6.64
N ASP A 145 2.91 -22.81 7.64
CA ASP A 145 3.87 -22.97 8.75
C ASP A 145 5.25 -23.44 8.26
N ALA A 146 5.29 -24.32 7.24
CA ALA A 146 6.54 -24.76 6.63
C ALA A 146 7.24 -23.66 5.80
N LYS A 147 6.48 -22.78 5.13
CA LYS A 147 7.01 -21.61 4.41
C LYS A 147 7.49 -20.51 5.37
N ILE A 148 6.82 -20.34 6.50
CA ILE A 148 7.28 -19.47 7.61
C ILE A 148 8.59 -20.01 8.21
N SER A 149 8.71 -21.33 8.40
CA SER A 149 9.97 -21.96 8.83
C SER A 149 11.10 -21.85 7.78
N ALA A 150 10.77 -21.80 6.49
CA ALA A 150 11.73 -21.56 5.41
C ALA A 150 12.21 -20.10 5.35
N ILE A 151 11.38 -19.13 5.73
CA ILE A 151 11.76 -17.72 5.86
C ILE A 151 12.70 -17.53 7.06
N ASP A 152 12.47 -18.23 8.18
CA ASP A 152 13.42 -18.26 9.30
C ASP A 152 14.74 -18.97 8.96
N LYS A 153 14.75 -19.95 8.05
CA LYS A 153 16.00 -20.52 7.52
C LYS A 153 16.84 -19.51 6.72
N ASN A 154 16.23 -18.53 6.06
CA ASN A 154 16.96 -17.47 5.37
C ASN A 154 17.58 -16.42 6.31
N LYS A 155 17.09 -16.28 7.57
CA LYS A 155 17.81 -15.52 8.61
C LYS A 155 19.15 -16.18 8.99
N SER A 156 19.24 -17.51 8.89
CA SER A 156 20.42 -18.28 9.27
C SER A 156 21.54 -18.27 8.22
N GLN A 157 21.25 -17.96 6.95
CA GLN A 157 22.27 -17.94 5.89
C GLN A 157 23.01 -16.61 5.75
N PHE A 158 22.51 -15.53 6.34
CA PHE A 158 23.18 -14.22 6.29
C PHE A 158 24.21 -13.98 7.40
N ASN A 159 24.34 -14.90 8.36
CA ASN A 159 25.11 -14.70 9.60
C ASN A 159 26.18 -15.77 9.89
N GLN A 160 26.75 -16.41 8.87
CA GLN A 160 27.96 -17.23 9.04
C GLN A 160 28.92 -17.10 7.85
N SER A 161 29.94 -16.26 8.03
CA SER A 161 31.34 -16.55 7.66
C SER A 161 32.20 -15.33 7.99
N SER A 162 32.72 -15.28 9.23
CA SER A 162 33.81 -14.37 9.61
C SER A 162 35.14 -15.12 9.44
N GLU A 163 35.64 -15.16 8.21
CA GLU A 163 37.06 -15.37 7.95
C GLU A 163 37.62 -14.03 7.47
N SER A 164 38.73 -13.60 8.07
CA SER A 164 39.41 -12.34 7.74
C SER A 164 39.98 -12.41 6.32
N VAL A 165 39.21 -11.94 5.35
CA VAL A 165 39.70 -11.65 4.00
C VAL A 165 40.36 -10.27 4.05
N GLU A 166 41.57 -10.12 3.53
CA GLU A 166 42.29 -8.84 3.49
C GLU A 166 41.41 -7.75 2.85
N GLU A 167 40.92 -6.84 3.69
CA GLU A 167 39.87 -5.89 3.33
C GLU A 167 40.52 -4.74 2.54
N ARG A 168 40.13 -4.60 1.26
CA ARG A 168 40.49 -3.50 0.33
C ARG A 168 41.89 -3.54 -0.30
N ILE A 169 42.31 -4.68 -0.84
CA ILE A 169 43.56 -4.77 -1.62
C ILE A 169 43.50 -3.82 -2.83
N GLY A 170 44.45 -2.89 -2.91
CA GLY A 170 44.57 -1.96 -4.03
C GLY A 170 43.56 -0.81 -4.04
N TRP A 171 42.83 -0.58 -2.95
CA TRP A 171 41.93 0.58 -2.83
C TRP A 171 42.67 1.81 -2.29
N ILE A 172 42.11 2.99 -2.57
CA ILE A 172 42.53 4.26 -1.96
C ILE A 172 41.31 5.08 -1.56
N ASP A 173 41.44 5.93 -0.54
CA ASP A 173 40.44 6.96 -0.26
C ASP A 173 40.74 8.19 -1.12
N ALA A 174 39.79 8.60 -1.95
CA ALA A 174 39.94 9.72 -2.87
C ALA A 174 38.84 10.76 -2.67
N GLU A 175 39.17 12.04 -2.86
CA GLU A 175 38.14 13.09 -2.96
C GLU A 175 37.35 12.92 -4.26
N LEU A 176 36.03 13.06 -4.19
CA LEU A 176 35.14 12.94 -5.35
C LEU A 176 35.55 13.88 -6.49
N SER A 177 36.07 15.07 -6.16
CA SER A 177 36.55 16.03 -7.16
C SER A 177 37.78 15.58 -7.94
N GLN A 178 38.59 14.68 -7.39
CA GLN A 178 39.76 14.12 -8.06
C GLN A 178 39.31 13.14 -9.16
N MET A 179 38.29 12.33 -8.89
CA MET A 179 37.81 11.32 -9.84
C MET A 179 36.71 11.84 -10.81
N ALA A 180 35.81 12.71 -10.37
CA ALA A 180 34.65 13.12 -11.14
C ALA A 180 34.62 14.63 -11.41
N GLU A 181 33.99 15.07 -12.49
CA GLU A 181 33.68 16.48 -12.72
C GLU A 181 32.33 16.80 -12.06
N ILE A 182 32.28 17.86 -11.25
CA ILE A 182 31.07 18.28 -10.53
C ILE A 182 30.57 19.59 -11.14
N ILE A 183 29.39 19.51 -11.76
CA ILE A 183 28.74 20.61 -12.48
C ILE A 183 27.54 21.07 -11.68
N MET A 184 27.70 22.20 -10.98
CA MET A 184 26.59 22.80 -10.23
C MET A 184 25.54 23.37 -11.20
N GLY A 185 24.27 23.02 -11.00
CA GLY A 185 23.17 23.48 -11.81
C GLY A 185 22.87 24.97 -11.63
N GLN A 186 22.25 25.57 -12.63
CA GLN A 186 21.90 26.98 -12.63
C GLN A 186 20.58 27.19 -13.36
N SER A 187 19.58 27.72 -12.67
CA SER A 187 18.27 27.97 -13.27
C SER A 187 18.35 29.06 -14.37
N PRO A 188 17.92 28.76 -15.60
CA PRO A 188 17.70 29.77 -16.64
C PRO A 188 16.51 30.69 -16.29
N PRO A 189 16.26 31.77 -17.05
CA PRO A 189 15.04 32.57 -16.90
C PRO A 189 13.80 31.72 -17.17
N SER A 190 12.73 31.90 -16.39
CA SER A 190 11.48 31.13 -16.55
C SER A 190 10.83 31.28 -17.92
N SER A 191 11.04 32.41 -18.59
CA SER A 191 10.60 32.65 -19.97
C SER A 191 11.20 31.71 -21.01
N THR A 192 12.24 30.96 -20.65
CA THR A 192 12.89 29.96 -21.53
C THR A 192 12.34 28.55 -21.35
N TYR A 193 11.44 28.36 -20.37
CA TYR A 193 10.83 27.06 -20.06
C TYR A 193 9.62 26.84 -20.94
N ASN A 194 9.38 25.60 -21.35
CA ASN A 194 8.22 25.24 -22.15
C ASN A 194 7.85 23.76 -21.97
N GLU A 195 6.63 23.42 -22.38
CA GLU A 195 6.10 22.05 -22.39
C GLU A 195 6.02 21.49 -23.83
N ASN A 196 6.42 22.29 -24.82
CA ASN A 196 6.31 21.96 -26.24
C ASN A 196 7.52 21.18 -26.78
N GLY A 197 8.43 20.72 -25.92
CA GLY A 197 9.61 19.97 -26.34
C GLY A 197 10.77 20.79 -26.90
N ILE A 198 10.76 22.12 -26.76
CA ILE A 198 11.75 23.00 -27.40
C ILE A 198 13.01 23.12 -26.52
N GLY A 199 14.14 22.65 -27.05
CA GLY A 199 15.45 22.70 -26.39
C GLY A 199 15.76 21.44 -25.59
N LEU A 200 16.54 21.57 -24.50
CA LEU A 200 16.90 20.42 -23.67
C LEU A 200 15.83 20.14 -22.61
N PRO A 201 15.56 18.87 -22.25
CA PRO A 201 14.82 18.53 -21.04
C PRO A 201 15.35 19.29 -19.84
N PHE A 202 14.48 19.77 -18.96
CA PHE A 202 14.86 20.61 -17.84
C PHE A 202 14.43 20.00 -16.51
N PHE A 203 15.41 19.73 -15.66
CA PHE A 203 15.20 19.21 -14.31
C PHE A 203 15.65 20.24 -13.28
N GLN A 204 14.74 20.69 -12.42
CA GLN A 204 15.01 21.77 -11.47
C GLN A 204 15.37 21.27 -10.07
N GLY A 205 14.91 20.06 -9.72
CA GLY A 205 15.11 19.39 -8.44
C GLY A 205 14.74 17.92 -8.57
N LYS A 206 14.49 17.24 -7.46
CA LYS A 206 14.20 15.80 -7.45
C LYS A 206 12.78 15.41 -7.88
N ALA A 207 11.90 16.36 -8.21
CA ALA A 207 10.48 16.08 -8.46
C ALA A 207 10.28 15.11 -9.63
N GLU A 208 11.16 15.21 -10.63
CA GLU A 208 11.17 14.36 -11.81
C GLU A 208 11.96 13.05 -11.62
N PHE A 209 12.55 12.80 -10.46
CA PHE A 209 13.38 11.61 -10.24
C PHE A 209 12.51 10.36 -10.02
N THR A 210 12.78 9.30 -10.77
CA THR A 210 12.28 7.95 -10.48
C THR A 210 13.34 7.11 -9.74
N VAL A 211 13.17 5.78 -9.73
CA VAL A 211 14.12 4.82 -9.15
C VAL A 211 15.52 4.92 -9.77
N LEU A 212 15.63 5.18 -11.08
CA LEU A 212 16.93 5.18 -11.78
C LEU A 212 17.13 6.33 -12.76
N HIS A 213 16.07 6.75 -13.46
CA HIS A 213 16.13 7.78 -14.52
C HIS A 213 15.11 8.90 -14.27
N PRO A 214 15.38 10.16 -14.64
CA PRO A 214 14.39 11.21 -14.49
C PRO A 214 13.33 11.12 -15.61
N VAL A 215 12.11 11.56 -15.32
CA VAL A 215 11.03 11.65 -16.32
C VAL A 215 10.83 13.10 -16.71
N VAL A 216 10.91 13.37 -18.01
CA VAL A 216 10.82 14.74 -18.54
C VAL A 216 9.41 15.28 -18.39
N SER A 217 9.29 16.43 -17.72
CA SER A 217 8.05 17.22 -17.62
C SER A 217 8.15 18.58 -18.34
N LYS A 218 9.36 19.11 -18.50
CA LYS A 218 9.64 20.46 -19.03
C LYS A 218 10.90 20.48 -19.89
N TRP A 219 10.99 21.49 -20.76
CA TRP A 219 12.14 21.77 -21.61
C TRP A 219 12.61 23.21 -21.45
N CYS A 220 13.88 23.46 -21.75
CA CYS A 220 14.52 24.77 -21.74
C CYS A 220 15.17 25.07 -23.09
N SER A 221 14.73 26.14 -23.73
CA SER A 221 15.23 26.59 -25.03
C SER A 221 16.60 27.27 -24.98
N LYS A 222 17.03 27.76 -23.80
CA LYS A 222 18.30 28.45 -23.58
C LYS A 222 18.97 27.97 -22.27
N PRO A 223 19.51 26.74 -22.24
CA PRO A 223 20.10 26.16 -21.05
C PRO A 223 21.35 26.93 -20.60
N LYS A 224 21.51 27.15 -19.29
CA LYS A 224 22.72 27.76 -18.71
C LYS A 224 23.76 26.73 -18.27
N LYS A 225 23.29 25.60 -17.76
CA LYS A 225 24.08 24.45 -17.32
C LYS A 225 23.39 23.18 -17.78
N ALA A 226 24.16 22.23 -18.27
CA ALA A 226 23.67 20.98 -18.77
C ALA A 226 24.43 19.81 -18.14
N ALA A 227 23.71 18.72 -17.92
CA ALA A 227 24.25 17.40 -17.68
C ALA A 227 24.22 16.62 -19.00
N GLU A 228 25.21 15.76 -19.18
CA GLU A 228 25.28 14.83 -20.30
C GLU A 228 24.53 13.54 -19.96
N SER A 229 24.17 12.78 -20.99
CA SER A 229 23.66 11.43 -20.81
C SER A 229 24.66 10.61 -19.99
N ASN A 230 24.14 9.82 -19.06
CA ASN A 230 24.86 9.05 -18.05
C ASN A 230 25.47 9.87 -16.91
N ASP A 231 25.37 11.21 -16.85
CA ASP A 231 25.78 11.93 -15.64
C ASP A 231 24.88 11.54 -14.44
N ILE A 232 25.47 11.44 -13.25
CA ILE A 232 24.69 11.29 -12.02
C ILE A 232 24.11 12.66 -11.66
N LEU A 233 22.79 12.73 -11.53
CA LEU A 233 22.10 13.89 -11.00
C LEU A 233 21.94 13.73 -9.49
N ILE A 234 22.30 14.74 -8.72
CA ILE A 234 22.11 14.76 -7.26
C ILE A 234 21.36 16.02 -6.84
N SER A 235 20.37 15.85 -5.96
CA SER A 235 19.66 16.97 -5.34
C SER A 235 20.56 17.66 -4.32
N VAL A 236 20.76 18.96 -4.49
CA VAL A 236 21.58 19.79 -3.59
C VAL A 236 20.72 20.74 -2.73
N ARG A 237 19.39 20.65 -2.84
CA ARG A 237 18.41 21.40 -2.03
C ARG A 237 17.33 20.46 -1.51
N ALA A 238 16.71 20.82 -0.39
CA ALA A 238 15.79 19.98 0.37
C ALA A 238 14.77 19.20 -0.50
N PRO A 239 14.73 17.86 -0.39
CA PRO A 239 15.67 17.02 0.35
C PRO A 239 16.98 16.84 -0.41
N VAL A 240 18.08 16.97 0.34
CA VAL A 240 19.45 16.88 -0.19
C VAL A 240 19.85 15.41 -0.31
N GLY A 241 20.68 15.10 -1.31
CA GLY A 241 21.36 13.80 -1.43
C GLY A 241 20.66 12.80 -2.35
N THR A 242 19.37 12.97 -2.65
CA THR A 242 18.66 12.08 -3.57
C THR A 242 19.31 12.07 -4.95
N THR A 243 19.58 10.89 -5.48
CA THR A 243 20.32 10.67 -6.74
C THR A 243 19.48 10.03 -7.84
N ASN A 244 19.86 10.31 -9.09
CA ASN A 244 19.28 9.72 -10.30
C ASN A 244 20.34 9.71 -11.43
N ILE A 245 20.15 8.97 -12.52
CA ILE A 245 21.09 8.94 -13.66
C ILE A 245 20.41 9.58 -14.88
N ALA A 246 21.03 10.61 -15.45
CA ALA A 246 20.56 11.23 -16.68
C ALA A 246 20.53 10.18 -17.81
N ASN A 247 19.36 9.94 -18.40
CA ASN A 247 19.18 9.06 -19.57
C ASN A 247 19.33 9.80 -20.90
N GLN A 248 19.50 11.12 -20.86
CA GLN A 248 19.70 12.00 -22.00
C GLN A 248 20.36 13.30 -21.55
N ASN A 249 20.96 14.04 -22.48
CA ASN A 249 21.45 15.39 -22.21
C ASN A 249 20.30 16.27 -21.71
N CYS A 250 20.50 16.97 -20.60
CA CYS A 250 19.46 17.76 -19.96
C CYS A 250 20.00 19.04 -19.33
N CYS A 251 19.17 20.08 -19.31
CA CYS A 251 19.40 21.29 -18.55
C CYS A 251 19.16 21.01 -17.06
N ILE A 252 20.06 21.45 -16.20
CA ILE A 252 19.96 21.27 -14.74
C ILE A 252 19.78 22.61 -14.02
N GLY A 253 18.73 22.72 -13.22
CA GLY A 253 18.42 23.89 -12.41
C GLY A 253 19.27 23.98 -11.15
N ARG A 254 19.17 25.11 -10.44
CA ARG A 254 19.95 25.40 -9.22
C ARG A 254 19.75 24.41 -8.04
N GLY A 255 18.75 23.55 -8.13
CA GLY A 255 18.46 22.53 -7.12
C GLY A 255 19.21 21.22 -7.35
N LEU A 256 19.89 21.06 -8.49
CA LEU A 256 20.64 19.86 -8.86
C LEU A 256 22.11 20.17 -9.11
N ALA A 257 22.95 19.14 -8.96
CA ALA A 257 24.28 19.08 -9.54
C ALA A 257 24.39 17.82 -10.41
N ALA A 258 25.23 17.89 -11.45
CA ALA A 258 25.64 16.72 -12.21
C ALA A 258 27.05 16.29 -11.78
N ILE A 259 27.26 14.98 -11.66
CA ILE A 259 28.55 14.37 -11.35
C ILE A 259 28.87 13.46 -12.54
N ARG A 260 29.95 13.80 -13.24
CA ARG A 260 30.41 13.12 -14.44
C ARG A 260 31.63 12.28 -14.13
N TYR A 261 31.51 10.98 -14.33
CA TYR A 261 32.59 10.01 -14.15
C TYR A 261 32.61 9.05 -15.33
N SER A 262 33.72 9.04 -16.08
CA SER A 262 33.84 8.34 -17.37
C SER A 262 34.02 6.82 -17.26
N TYR A 263 34.21 6.30 -16.05
CA TYR A 263 34.49 4.89 -15.80
C TYR A 263 33.24 4.18 -15.25
N CYS A 264 33.34 3.47 -14.12
CA CYS A 264 32.18 2.80 -13.52
C CYS A 264 31.25 3.82 -12.82
N ASN A 265 30.46 4.56 -13.59
CA ASN A 265 29.56 5.60 -13.08
C ASN A 265 28.60 5.11 -11.97
N LYS A 266 28.06 3.89 -12.12
CA LYS A 266 27.18 3.29 -11.11
C LYS A 266 27.86 3.05 -9.75
N TYR A 267 29.19 2.91 -9.70
CA TYR A 267 29.93 2.78 -8.45
C TYR A 267 29.80 4.07 -7.62
N VAL A 268 30.04 5.23 -8.25
CA VAL A 268 29.87 6.55 -7.61
C VAL A 268 28.40 6.79 -7.26
N PHE A 269 27.48 6.38 -8.13
CA PHE A 269 26.04 6.49 -7.87
C PHE A 269 25.61 5.74 -6.59
N TYR A 270 26.04 4.49 -6.41
CA TYR A 270 25.74 3.72 -5.21
C TYR A 270 26.44 4.24 -3.96
N PHE A 271 27.64 4.81 -4.10
CA PHE A 271 28.30 5.49 -2.99
C PHE A 271 27.49 6.69 -2.50
N LEU A 272 27.02 7.54 -3.43
CA LEU A 272 26.19 8.69 -3.08
C LEU A 272 24.87 8.26 -2.41
N ARG A 273 24.31 7.10 -2.76
CA ARG A 273 23.15 6.51 -2.08
C ARG A 273 23.45 6.01 -0.66
N LEU A 274 24.67 5.53 -0.40
CA LEU A 274 25.10 5.17 0.95
C LEU A 274 25.14 6.42 1.84
N ILE A 275 25.72 7.51 1.34
CA ILE A 275 25.92 8.73 2.12
C ILE A 275 24.76 9.73 2.03
N GLU A 276 23.63 9.39 1.41
CA GLU A 276 22.49 10.31 1.19
C GLU A 276 22.04 10.99 2.49
N LYS A 277 21.88 10.22 3.58
CA LYS A 277 21.50 10.77 4.89
C LYS A 277 22.59 11.64 5.52
N GLU A 278 23.86 11.38 5.24
CA GLU A 278 24.98 12.19 5.73
C GLU A 278 25.07 13.50 4.97
N LEU A 279 24.91 13.47 3.64
CA LEU A 279 24.80 14.65 2.80
C LEU A 279 23.65 15.54 3.23
N ASP A 280 22.49 14.96 3.54
CA ASP A 280 21.38 15.74 4.06
C ASP A 280 21.77 16.43 5.37
N LYS A 281 22.39 15.75 6.33
CA LYS A 281 22.86 16.37 7.60
C LYS A 281 23.86 17.52 7.40
N LYS A 282 24.70 17.46 6.36
CA LYS A 282 25.65 18.54 6.00
C LYS A 282 24.98 19.77 5.38
N GLY A 283 23.69 19.69 5.04
CA GLY A 283 22.96 20.81 4.46
C GLY A 283 22.72 21.95 5.46
N THR A 284 22.92 23.18 5.01
CA THR A 284 22.80 24.40 5.80
C THR A 284 21.60 25.25 5.35
N GLY A 285 21.11 26.16 6.21
CA GLY A 285 19.99 27.07 5.93
C GLY A 285 18.71 26.75 6.72
N THR A 286 18.10 27.78 7.31
CA THR A 286 16.92 27.66 8.19
C THR A 286 15.59 27.57 7.41
N THR A 287 15.50 28.22 6.24
CA THR A 287 14.30 28.19 5.38
C THR A 287 14.35 27.11 4.30
N PHE A 288 15.52 26.86 3.72
CA PHE A 288 15.75 25.77 2.75
C PHE A 288 17.13 25.17 2.97
N LYS A 289 17.17 23.90 3.37
CA LYS A 289 18.40 23.13 3.56
C LYS A 289 19.08 22.88 2.21
N ALA A 290 20.38 23.19 2.08
CA ALA A 290 21.14 22.99 0.85
C ALA A 290 22.61 22.65 1.11
N ILE A 291 23.25 21.91 0.19
CA ILE A 291 24.70 21.68 0.17
C ILE A 291 25.37 22.46 -0.95
N SER A 292 26.60 22.91 -0.69
CA SER A 292 27.41 23.61 -1.69
C SER A 292 28.16 22.62 -2.57
N GLY A 293 28.63 23.08 -3.74
CA GLY A 293 29.53 22.27 -4.57
C GLY A 293 30.87 21.96 -3.89
N ALA A 294 31.28 22.74 -2.88
CA ALA A 294 32.48 22.44 -2.11
C ALA A 294 32.30 21.18 -1.26
N VAL A 295 31.13 21.01 -0.63
CA VAL A 295 30.79 19.79 0.14
C VAL A 295 30.92 18.56 -0.75
N LEU A 296 30.25 18.56 -1.91
CA LEU A 296 30.33 17.44 -2.87
C LEU A 296 31.76 17.17 -3.34
N LYS A 297 32.55 18.21 -3.60
CA LYS A 297 33.94 18.05 -4.07
C LYS A 297 34.85 17.38 -3.06
N SER A 298 34.64 17.66 -1.77
CA SER A 298 35.44 17.15 -0.65
C SER A 298 34.95 15.81 -0.10
N GLU A 299 33.85 15.24 -0.61
CA GLU A 299 33.39 13.92 -0.15
C GLU A 299 34.45 12.87 -0.46
N ILE A 300 34.80 12.07 0.55
CA ILE A 300 35.78 11.00 0.44
C ILE A 300 35.07 9.73 0.03
N ILE A 301 35.46 9.18 -1.11
CA ILE A 301 34.97 7.91 -1.64
C ILE A 301 36.09 6.87 -1.60
N PRO A 302 35.84 5.67 -1.05
CA PRO A 302 36.79 4.58 -1.15
C PRO A 302 36.78 4.07 -2.59
N LEU A 303 37.83 4.39 -3.34
CA LEU A 303 38.02 4.03 -4.74
C LEU A 303 38.68 2.65 -4.82
N SER A 304 37.97 1.68 -5.39
CA SER A 304 38.51 0.34 -5.67
C SER A 304 39.09 0.24 -7.08
N PRO A 305 39.90 -0.80 -7.38
CA PRO A 305 40.29 -1.15 -8.75
C PRO A 305 39.10 -1.20 -9.72
N LEU A 306 39.29 -0.76 -10.97
CA LEU A 306 38.19 -0.66 -11.95
C LEU A 306 37.44 -1.99 -12.18
N PRO A 307 38.10 -3.17 -12.29
CA PRO A 307 37.39 -4.43 -12.39
C PRO A 307 36.53 -4.74 -11.16
N GLU A 308 37.05 -4.41 -9.98
CA GLU A 308 36.32 -4.60 -8.71
C GLU A 308 35.11 -3.67 -8.62
N GLN A 309 35.21 -2.40 -9.05
CA GLN A 309 34.05 -1.50 -9.15
C GLN A 309 32.91 -2.14 -9.95
N ARG A 310 33.21 -2.77 -11.10
CA ARG A 310 32.20 -3.42 -11.95
C ARG A 310 31.54 -4.59 -11.26
N VAL A 311 32.30 -5.44 -10.58
CA VAL A 311 31.77 -6.61 -9.87
C VAL A 311 30.97 -6.19 -8.63
N ILE A 312 31.43 -5.19 -7.87
CA ILE A 312 30.68 -4.60 -6.75
C ILE A 312 29.33 -4.07 -7.24
N VAL A 313 29.31 -3.29 -8.32
CA VAL A 313 28.06 -2.77 -8.92
C VAL A 313 27.14 -3.92 -9.33
N SER A 314 27.66 -4.91 -10.03
CA SER A 314 26.88 -6.09 -10.44
C SER A 314 26.28 -6.81 -9.22
N LYS A 315 27.03 -6.95 -8.14
CA LYS A 315 26.59 -7.61 -6.91
C LYS A 315 25.53 -6.80 -6.17
N ILE A 316 25.70 -5.48 -6.07
CA ILE A 316 24.69 -4.57 -5.51
C ILE A 316 23.39 -4.70 -6.30
N GLU A 317 23.46 -4.64 -7.63
CA GLU A 317 22.29 -4.73 -8.51
C GLU A 317 21.56 -6.07 -8.37
N GLN A 318 22.30 -7.17 -8.31
CA GLN A 318 21.74 -8.50 -8.05
C GLN A 318 20.99 -8.52 -6.72
N LEU A 319 21.65 -8.15 -5.62
CA LEU A 319 21.06 -8.20 -4.28
C LEU A 319 19.88 -7.22 -4.13
N PHE A 320 19.95 -6.06 -4.78
CA PHE A 320 18.83 -5.11 -4.79
C PHE A 320 17.64 -5.64 -5.57
N SER A 321 17.87 -6.32 -6.70
CA SER A 321 16.80 -6.97 -7.46
C SER A 321 16.11 -8.06 -6.65
N GLU A 322 16.88 -8.91 -5.95
CA GLU A 322 16.33 -9.95 -5.06
C GLU A 322 15.48 -9.32 -3.94
N LEU A 323 15.97 -8.23 -3.36
CA LEU A 323 15.26 -7.49 -2.31
C LEU A 323 13.99 -6.79 -2.82
N ASP A 324 14.04 -6.19 -4.01
CA ASP A 324 12.89 -5.55 -4.66
C ASP A 324 11.77 -6.55 -4.92
N ASN A 325 12.11 -7.77 -5.37
CA ASN A 325 11.16 -8.86 -5.53
C ASN A 325 10.52 -9.25 -4.19
N GLY A 326 11.31 -9.33 -3.12
CA GLY A 326 10.80 -9.56 -1.76
C GLY A 326 9.82 -8.48 -1.30
N ILE A 327 10.18 -7.20 -1.47
CA ILE A 327 9.31 -6.05 -1.13
C ILE A 327 8.02 -6.08 -1.96
N ALA A 328 8.09 -6.39 -3.25
CA ALA A 328 6.92 -6.49 -4.12
C ALA A 328 5.96 -7.59 -3.63
N ASN A 329 6.49 -8.76 -3.25
CA ASN A 329 5.70 -9.87 -2.71
C ASN A 329 5.04 -9.50 -1.37
N LEU A 330 5.76 -8.81 -0.47
CA LEU A 330 5.21 -8.32 0.79
C LEU A 330 4.05 -7.32 0.58
N LYS A 331 4.21 -6.39 -0.36
CA LYS A 331 3.15 -5.43 -0.72
C LYS A 331 1.94 -6.11 -1.36
N LEU A 332 2.18 -7.13 -2.19
CA LEU A 332 1.12 -7.94 -2.77
C LEU A 332 0.33 -8.69 -1.68
N ALA A 333 1.02 -9.32 -0.73
CA ALA A 333 0.40 -9.99 0.42
C ALA A 333 -0.43 -9.01 1.26
N GLN A 334 0.07 -7.79 1.51
CA GLN A 334 -0.68 -6.75 2.21
C GLN A 334 -1.97 -6.36 1.48
N ALA A 335 -1.93 -6.20 0.16
CA ALA A 335 -3.12 -5.93 -0.65
C ALA A 335 -4.12 -7.08 -0.59
N GLN A 336 -3.64 -8.33 -0.61
CA GLN A 336 -4.48 -9.54 -0.50
C GLN A 336 -5.13 -9.67 0.87
N LEU A 337 -4.42 -9.36 1.96
CA LEU A 337 -4.99 -9.33 3.31
C LEU A 337 -6.20 -8.41 3.37
N LYS A 338 -6.11 -7.21 2.79
CA LYS A 338 -7.24 -6.27 2.74
C LYS A 338 -8.48 -6.87 2.08
N VAL A 339 -8.32 -7.55 0.95
CA VAL A 339 -9.41 -8.23 0.23
C VAL A 339 -9.96 -9.39 1.07
N TYR A 340 -9.09 -10.18 1.69
CA TYR A 340 -9.48 -11.28 2.55
C TYR A 340 -10.31 -10.81 3.75
N ARG A 341 -9.91 -9.73 4.44
CA ARG A 341 -10.70 -9.14 5.55
C ARG A 341 -12.12 -8.80 5.10
N GLN A 342 -12.26 -8.17 3.94
CA GLN A 342 -13.56 -7.82 3.37
C GLN A 342 -14.38 -9.06 3.04
N ALA A 343 -13.76 -10.11 2.49
CA ALA A 343 -14.42 -11.37 2.17
C ALA A 343 -14.89 -12.12 3.44
N VAL A 344 -14.07 -12.16 4.50
CA VAL A 344 -14.44 -12.76 5.80
C VAL A 344 -15.67 -12.06 6.36
N LEU A 345 -15.63 -10.74 6.45
CA LEU A 345 -16.76 -9.95 6.97
C LEU A 345 -18.01 -10.10 6.10
N LYS A 346 -17.87 -10.11 4.77
CA LYS A 346 -18.99 -10.34 3.86
C LYS A 346 -19.65 -11.70 4.12
N LYS A 347 -18.85 -12.78 4.15
CA LYS A 347 -19.34 -14.13 4.44
C LYS A 347 -19.98 -14.24 5.83
N ALA A 348 -19.49 -13.47 6.80
CA ALA A 348 -20.05 -13.43 8.15
C ALA A 348 -21.52 -12.98 8.16
N PHE A 349 -21.81 -11.89 7.45
CA PHE A 349 -23.14 -11.28 7.43
C PHE A 349 -24.04 -11.82 6.31
N GLU A 350 -23.52 -12.65 5.41
CA GLU A 350 -24.32 -13.47 4.47
C GLU A 350 -24.66 -14.86 5.06
N GLY A 351 -24.13 -15.17 6.25
CA GLY A 351 -24.36 -16.45 6.92
C GLY A 351 -23.58 -17.63 6.36
N GLU A 352 -22.61 -17.39 5.48
CA GLU A 352 -21.72 -18.43 4.93
C GLU A 352 -20.58 -18.78 5.88
N LEU A 353 -20.18 -17.85 6.76
CA LEU A 353 -19.03 -18.06 7.66
C LEU A 353 -19.27 -19.16 8.70
N THR A 354 -20.50 -19.30 9.17
CA THR A 354 -20.93 -20.27 10.20
C THR A 354 -21.88 -21.33 9.64
N ARG A 355 -21.96 -21.49 8.32
CA ARG A 355 -22.91 -22.40 7.68
C ARG A 355 -22.80 -23.84 8.21
N GLU A 356 -21.59 -24.40 8.20
CA GLU A 356 -21.35 -25.77 8.68
C GLU A 356 -21.68 -25.92 10.17
N TRP A 357 -21.33 -24.92 10.98
CA TRP A 357 -21.68 -24.88 12.40
C TRP A 357 -23.20 -24.86 12.60
N ARG A 358 -23.92 -24.07 11.79
CA ARG A 358 -25.39 -23.95 11.82
C ARG A 358 -26.07 -25.26 11.48
N GLU A 359 -25.59 -25.97 10.46
CA GLU A 359 -26.11 -27.28 10.02
C GLU A 359 -25.97 -28.36 11.11
N GLN A 360 -25.05 -28.19 12.07
CA GLN A 360 -24.86 -29.10 13.21
C GLN A 360 -25.77 -28.79 14.41
N GLN A 361 -26.49 -27.67 14.41
CA GLN A 361 -27.36 -27.29 15.54
C GLN A 361 -28.75 -27.90 15.38
N THR A 362 -29.28 -28.50 16.46
CA THR A 362 -30.60 -29.14 16.45
C THR A 362 -31.74 -28.23 16.90
N ASP A 363 -31.45 -27.25 17.78
CA ASP A 363 -32.45 -26.39 18.42
C ASP A 363 -31.98 -24.94 18.50
N LEU A 364 -31.65 -24.37 17.34
CA LEU A 364 -31.23 -22.98 17.25
C LEU A 364 -32.47 -22.05 17.32
N PRO A 365 -32.51 -21.05 18.22
CA PRO A 365 -33.60 -20.07 18.27
C PRO A 365 -33.68 -19.21 17.01
N GLU A 366 -34.83 -18.57 16.78
CA GLU A 366 -35.02 -17.66 15.66
C GLU A 366 -34.64 -16.22 16.01
N ALA A 367 -34.28 -15.42 15.00
CA ALA A 367 -34.05 -13.99 15.18
C ALA A 367 -35.29 -13.26 15.73
N LYS A 368 -36.48 -13.73 15.36
CA LYS A 368 -37.76 -13.21 15.85
C LYS A 368 -37.92 -13.37 17.36
N ASP A 369 -37.55 -14.53 17.91
CA ASP A 369 -37.61 -14.79 19.35
C ASP A 369 -36.75 -13.79 20.13
N LEU A 370 -35.57 -13.47 19.58
CA LEU A 370 -34.67 -12.47 20.14
C LEU A 370 -35.27 -11.06 20.11
N LEU A 371 -35.91 -10.68 19.01
CA LEU A 371 -36.60 -9.39 18.89
C LEU A 371 -37.76 -9.26 19.88
N GLU A 372 -38.56 -10.31 20.03
CA GLU A 372 -39.67 -10.36 20.98
C GLU A 372 -39.16 -10.23 22.42
N GLN A 373 -38.08 -10.96 22.77
CA GLN A 373 -37.44 -10.84 24.07
C GLN A 373 -36.98 -9.41 24.36
N ILE A 374 -36.33 -8.74 23.39
CA ILE A 374 -35.88 -7.35 23.54
C ILE A 374 -37.06 -6.41 23.78
N GLN A 375 -38.15 -6.61 23.03
CA GLN A 375 -39.35 -5.78 23.18
C GLN A 375 -39.97 -5.91 24.58
N VAL A 376 -40.11 -7.14 25.09
CA VAL A 376 -40.59 -7.40 26.45
C VAL A 376 -39.70 -6.71 27.49
N GLU A 377 -38.37 -6.88 27.39
CA GLU A 377 -37.42 -6.26 28.32
C GLU A 377 -37.47 -4.72 28.28
N ARG A 378 -37.68 -4.12 27.10
CA ARG A 378 -37.84 -2.67 26.92
C ARG A 378 -39.11 -2.16 27.61
N GLU A 379 -40.23 -2.88 27.47
CA GLU A 379 -41.50 -2.53 28.10
C GLU A 379 -41.42 -2.61 29.63
N GLU A 380 -40.83 -3.68 30.16
CA GLU A 380 -40.56 -3.82 31.59
C GLU A 380 -39.68 -2.68 32.12
N SER A 381 -38.60 -2.34 31.42
CA SER A 381 -37.68 -1.25 31.78
C SER A 381 -38.41 0.10 31.81
N TYR A 382 -39.29 0.36 30.83
CA TYR A 382 -40.10 1.56 30.80
C TYR A 382 -41.11 1.61 31.96
N ASN A 383 -41.82 0.51 32.22
CA ASN A 383 -42.79 0.43 33.31
C ASN A 383 -42.12 0.65 34.68
N LYS A 384 -40.96 0.05 34.91
CA LYS A 384 -40.16 0.29 36.11
C LYS A 384 -39.76 1.76 36.27
N LYS A 385 -39.24 2.39 35.22
CA LYS A 385 -38.89 3.83 35.22
C LYS A 385 -40.12 4.70 35.48
N LEU A 386 -41.28 4.31 34.96
CA LEU A 386 -42.54 5.02 35.17
C LEU A 386 -42.98 4.94 36.63
N ASP A 387 -42.83 3.80 37.30
CA ASP A 387 -43.16 3.64 38.71
C ASP A 387 -42.18 4.36 39.64
N GLU A 388 -40.89 4.32 39.34
CA GLU A 388 -39.87 5.13 40.02
C GLU A 388 -40.17 6.63 39.90
N TRP A 389 -40.55 7.09 38.71
CA TRP A 389 -40.98 8.47 38.49
C TRP A 389 -42.24 8.82 39.30
N LYS A 390 -43.26 7.95 39.32
CA LYS A 390 -44.46 8.18 40.14
C LYS A 390 -44.10 8.32 41.63
N ARG A 391 -43.18 7.51 42.14
CA ARG A 391 -42.69 7.61 43.53
C ARG A 391 -41.97 8.93 43.77
N ALA A 392 -41.02 9.30 42.90
CA ALA A 392 -40.29 10.56 43.02
C ALA A 392 -41.21 11.79 42.96
N VAL A 393 -42.28 11.75 42.15
CA VAL A 393 -43.28 12.83 42.11
C VAL A 393 -44.03 12.94 43.44
N ARG A 394 -44.41 11.82 44.07
CA ARG A 394 -45.06 11.84 45.39
C ARG A 394 -44.13 12.42 46.45
N GLU A 395 -42.87 11.97 46.50
CA GLU A 395 -41.86 12.49 47.43
C GLU A 395 -41.64 14.00 47.25
N TRP A 396 -41.61 14.49 46.00
CA TRP A 396 -41.52 15.92 45.71
C TRP A 396 -42.77 16.70 46.14
N GLU A 397 -43.96 16.12 46.01
CA GLU A 397 -45.21 16.71 46.51
C GLU A 397 -45.24 16.78 48.04
N ASP A 398 -44.84 15.70 48.72
CA ASP A 398 -44.76 15.61 50.19
C ASP A 398 -43.69 16.56 50.76
N ALA A 399 -42.59 16.79 50.05
CA ALA A 399 -41.55 17.75 50.40
C ALA A 399 -41.91 19.23 50.07
N GLY A 400 -43.20 19.53 49.84
CA GLY A 400 -43.66 20.90 49.63
C GLY A 400 -43.34 21.48 48.25
N LYS A 401 -43.04 20.64 47.25
CA LYS A 401 -42.72 21.03 45.86
C LYS A 401 -41.45 21.86 45.71
N GLU A 402 -40.52 21.74 46.66
CA GLU A 402 -39.23 22.41 46.58
C GLU A 402 -38.36 21.82 45.45
N GLY A 403 -37.71 22.69 44.68
CA GLY A 403 -36.82 22.29 43.57
C GLY A 403 -37.54 21.90 42.27
N LYS A 404 -36.80 21.25 41.36
CA LYS A 404 -37.28 20.92 40.00
C LYS A 404 -38.15 19.66 40.03
N LYS A 405 -39.39 19.75 39.53
CA LYS A 405 -40.31 18.62 39.40
C LYS A 405 -39.66 17.44 38.65
N PRO A 406 -39.77 16.20 39.16
CA PRO A 406 -39.28 15.00 38.46
C PRO A 406 -39.90 14.88 37.07
N THR A 407 -39.04 14.69 36.07
CA THR A 407 -39.45 14.65 34.66
C THR A 407 -40.00 13.26 34.31
N LYS A 408 -41.18 13.21 33.68
CA LYS A 408 -41.80 11.96 33.26
C LYS A 408 -40.89 11.21 32.26
N PRO A 409 -40.63 9.91 32.46
CA PRO A 409 -39.86 9.13 31.48
C PRO A 409 -40.64 9.09 30.16
N LYS A 410 -39.93 9.31 29.05
CA LYS A 410 -40.50 9.14 27.71
C LYS A 410 -40.38 7.68 27.31
N LYS A 411 -41.48 7.08 26.82
CA LYS A 411 -41.40 5.80 26.11
C LYS A 411 -40.53 6.03 24.86
N SER A 412 -39.56 5.17 24.63
CA SER A 412 -38.76 5.23 23.40
C SER A 412 -39.70 5.10 22.20
N LYS A 413 -39.50 5.91 21.16
CA LYS A 413 -40.21 5.70 19.90
C LYS A 413 -39.71 4.37 19.34
N GLU A 414 -40.61 3.41 19.15
CA GLU A 414 -40.26 2.16 18.51
C GLU A 414 -39.94 2.42 17.05
N THR A 415 -38.81 1.89 16.59
CA THR A 415 -38.44 1.92 15.18
C THR A 415 -39.32 0.93 14.45
N GLU A 416 -40.03 1.39 13.43
CA GLU A 416 -40.94 0.54 12.66
C GLU A 416 -40.15 -0.57 11.95
N PRO A 417 -40.66 -1.83 12.02
CA PRO A 417 -40.04 -2.94 11.30
C PRO A 417 -40.04 -2.70 9.80
N LEU A 418 -39.26 -3.50 9.07
CA LEU A 418 -39.29 -3.47 7.61
C LEU A 418 -40.63 -4.01 7.10
N THR A 419 -41.16 -3.37 6.07
CA THR A 419 -42.32 -3.85 5.31
C THR A 419 -41.92 -4.97 4.35
N GLU A 420 -42.88 -5.80 3.92
CA GLU A 420 -42.62 -6.88 2.94
C GLU A 420 -41.93 -6.36 1.66
N PRO A 421 -42.33 -5.23 1.04
CA PRO A 421 -41.64 -4.70 -0.13
C PRO A 421 -40.20 -4.24 0.16
N GLU A 422 -39.92 -3.71 1.36
CA GLU A 422 -38.56 -3.35 1.76
C GLU A 422 -37.69 -4.61 1.95
N LEU A 423 -38.25 -5.69 2.48
CA LEU A 423 -37.55 -6.97 2.65
C LEU A 423 -37.13 -7.58 1.31
N ASP A 424 -37.95 -7.43 0.26
CA ASP A 424 -37.66 -7.93 -1.10
C ASP A 424 -36.47 -7.22 -1.77
N GLU A 425 -36.05 -6.06 -1.29
CA GLU A 425 -34.84 -5.36 -1.79
C GLU A 425 -33.54 -5.98 -1.26
N PHE A 426 -33.60 -6.80 -0.21
CA PHE A 426 -32.43 -7.41 0.41
C PHE A 426 -32.19 -8.85 -0.10
N PRO A 427 -30.92 -9.31 -0.11
CA PRO A 427 -30.63 -10.68 -0.46
C PRO A 427 -31.24 -11.66 0.55
N LYS A 428 -31.52 -12.87 0.08
CA LYS A 428 -32.03 -13.96 0.92
C LYS A 428 -31.03 -14.31 2.02
N LEU A 429 -31.51 -14.39 3.25
CA LEU A 429 -30.75 -14.83 4.40
C LEU A 429 -30.92 -16.33 4.65
N PRO A 430 -30.04 -16.95 5.46
CA PRO A 430 -30.26 -18.30 5.96
C PRO A 430 -31.59 -18.45 6.70
N GLU A 431 -32.05 -19.68 6.84
CA GLU A 431 -33.20 -19.99 7.69
C GLU A 431 -32.96 -19.47 9.13
N LYS A 432 -34.04 -19.00 9.78
CA LYS A 432 -34.07 -18.43 11.14
C LYS A 432 -33.38 -17.07 11.32
N TRP A 433 -32.83 -16.49 10.24
CA TRP A 433 -32.31 -15.13 10.23
C TRP A 433 -33.36 -14.14 9.75
N GLU A 434 -33.27 -12.88 10.20
CA GLU A 434 -34.17 -11.81 9.78
C GLU A 434 -33.41 -10.51 9.51
N TRP A 435 -33.87 -9.71 8.54
CA TRP A 435 -33.41 -8.34 8.39
C TRP A 435 -34.08 -7.45 9.44
N THR A 436 -33.29 -6.66 10.17
CA THR A 436 -33.80 -5.74 11.19
C THR A 436 -33.06 -4.39 11.14
N LYS A 437 -33.62 -3.38 11.81
CA LYS A 437 -33.02 -2.05 11.94
C LYS A 437 -32.28 -1.90 13.27
N ILE A 438 -31.19 -1.15 13.32
CA ILE A 438 -30.43 -0.89 14.57
C ILE A 438 -31.35 -0.38 15.69
N GLY A 439 -32.31 0.49 15.39
CA GLY A 439 -33.25 1.02 16.40
C GLY A 439 -34.16 -0.03 17.06
N GLN A 440 -34.39 -1.18 16.41
CA GLN A 440 -35.15 -2.29 17.00
C GLN A 440 -34.35 -3.02 18.10
N VAL A 441 -33.01 -3.01 18.02
CA VAL A 441 -32.12 -3.73 18.96
C VAL A 441 -31.22 -2.81 19.78
N SER A 442 -31.33 -1.49 19.61
CA SER A 442 -30.51 -0.52 20.33
C SER A 442 -31.20 0.84 20.47
N LYS A 443 -30.77 1.62 21.45
CA LYS A 443 -31.19 3.02 21.59
C LYS A 443 -30.12 3.95 21.02
N VAL A 444 -30.48 4.68 19.96
CA VAL A 444 -29.57 5.64 19.31
C VAL A 444 -29.84 7.05 19.86
N GLY A 445 -28.78 7.77 20.22
CA GLY A 445 -28.86 9.17 20.66
C GLY A 445 -27.63 9.96 20.25
N THR A 446 -27.66 11.28 20.50
CA THR A 446 -26.52 12.16 20.28
C THR A 446 -26.09 12.80 21.59
N GLY A 447 -24.83 13.22 21.65
CA GLY A 447 -24.30 14.07 22.70
C GLY A 447 -24.62 15.55 22.53
N VAL A 448 -24.03 16.36 23.40
CA VAL A 448 -24.21 17.83 23.48
C VAL A 448 -22.85 18.49 23.57
N THR A 449 -22.70 19.67 22.97
CA THR A 449 -21.52 20.53 23.18
C THR A 449 -21.91 21.69 24.09
N PRO A 450 -21.47 21.71 25.37
CA PRO A 450 -21.67 22.84 26.26
C PRO A 450 -21.09 24.13 25.66
N LEU A 451 -21.67 25.28 25.97
CA LEU A 451 -21.20 26.56 25.44
C LEU A 451 -19.75 26.82 25.88
N LYS A 452 -18.81 26.84 24.93
CA LYS A 452 -17.38 27.09 25.21
C LYS A 452 -17.07 28.41 25.93
N LYS A 453 -18.00 29.38 25.89
CA LYS A 453 -17.89 30.66 26.60
C LYS A 453 -18.11 30.54 28.12
N ARG A 454 -18.75 29.46 28.60
CA ARG A 454 -18.93 29.15 30.02
C ARG A 454 -17.71 28.35 30.48
N SER A 455 -16.67 29.02 30.95
CA SER A 455 -15.42 28.37 31.39
C SER A 455 -15.66 27.41 32.56
N ASP A 456 -16.65 27.69 33.41
CA ASP A 456 -17.11 26.85 34.52
C ASP A 456 -17.70 25.50 34.08
N PHE A 457 -17.99 25.30 32.79
CA PHE A 457 -18.35 23.98 32.25
C PHE A 457 -17.15 23.06 32.00
N TYR A 458 -15.93 23.60 31.97
CA TYR A 458 -14.71 22.90 31.55
C TYR A 458 -13.58 22.99 32.60
N GLU A 459 -13.38 24.14 33.23
CA GLU A 459 -12.32 24.34 34.22
C GLU A 459 -12.53 23.43 35.45
N GLY A 460 -11.52 22.62 35.77
CA GLY A 460 -11.59 21.63 36.85
C GLY A 460 -12.52 20.45 36.55
N GLY A 461 -12.90 20.24 35.29
CA GLY A 461 -13.74 19.12 34.86
C GLY A 461 -13.11 17.76 35.17
N THR A 462 -13.93 16.83 35.64
CA THR A 462 -13.54 15.45 35.96
C THR A 462 -14.36 14.41 35.19
N ILE A 463 -15.44 14.84 34.53
CA ILE A 463 -16.34 13.97 33.77
C ILE A 463 -15.80 13.84 32.34
N PRO A 464 -15.46 12.64 31.86
CA PRO A 464 -14.96 12.44 30.50
C PRO A 464 -15.92 12.96 29.43
N TRP A 465 -15.40 13.69 28.45
CA TRP A 465 -16.11 14.15 27.27
C TRP A 465 -15.37 13.72 26.00
N VAL A 466 -16.06 12.97 25.13
CA VAL A 466 -15.51 12.38 23.92
C VAL A 466 -16.00 13.13 22.69
N THR A 467 -15.07 13.41 21.78
CA THR A 467 -15.33 14.06 20.49
C THR A 467 -15.08 13.11 19.33
N SER A 468 -15.65 13.39 18.15
CA SER A 468 -15.59 12.48 16.99
C SER A 468 -14.16 12.14 16.54
N GLY A 469 -13.16 12.96 16.85
CA GLY A 469 -11.75 12.66 16.55
C GLY A 469 -11.22 11.41 17.26
N ALA A 470 -11.78 11.05 18.42
CA ALA A 470 -11.42 9.85 19.16
C ALA A 470 -11.88 8.55 18.46
N LEU A 471 -12.84 8.65 17.52
CA LEU A 471 -13.42 7.49 16.83
C LEU A 471 -12.57 7.00 15.65
N ASN A 472 -11.34 7.50 15.47
CA ASN A 472 -10.42 6.98 14.47
C ASN A 472 -9.82 5.61 14.88
N GLU A 473 -9.90 5.28 16.17
CA GLU A 473 -9.47 4.01 16.77
C GLU A 473 -10.67 3.07 16.99
N SER A 474 -10.44 1.76 17.06
CA SER A 474 -11.50 0.76 17.31
C SER A 474 -12.12 0.85 18.71
N TYR A 475 -11.40 1.44 19.65
CA TYR A 475 -11.79 1.57 21.05
C TYR A 475 -11.46 2.97 21.57
N VAL A 476 -12.37 3.54 22.37
CA VAL A 476 -12.17 4.81 23.07
C VAL A 476 -11.92 4.52 24.54
N ASN A 477 -10.66 4.53 24.94
CA ASN A 477 -10.21 4.29 26.31
C ASN A 477 -9.83 5.58 27.06
N LEU A 478 -9.78 6.72 26.37
CA LEU A 478 -9.41 8.03 26.93
C LEU A 478 -10.43 9.10 26.51
N ALA A 479 -10.66 10.05 27.41
CA ALA A 479 -11.47 11.23 27.13
C ALA A 479 -10.76 12.15 26.12
N SER A 480 -11.52 12.87 25.29
CA SER A 480 -10.94 13.95 24.48
C SER A 480 -10.68 15.21 25.30
N ASP A 481 -11.56 15.45 26.28
CA ASP A 481 -11.50 16.53 27.25
C ASP A 481 -12.36 16.16 28.47
N TYR A 482 -12.48 17.07 29.43
CA TYR A 482 -13.33 16.88 30.61
C TYR A 482 -14.32 18.02 30.78
N VAL A 483 -15.48 17.69 31.33
CA VAL A 483 -16.53 18.66 31.70
C VAL A 483 -16.83 18.57 33.19
N THR A 484 -17.42 19.63 33.75
CA THR A 484 -17.77 19.71 35.17
C THR A 484 -19.17 19.15 35.46
N ASP A 485 -19.45 18.87 36.73
CA ASP A 485 -20.80 18.52 37.20
C ASP A 485 -21.84 19.62 36.89
N ILE A 486 -21.40 20.88 36.83
CA ILE A 486 -22.25 22.02 36.47
C ILE A 486 -22.72 21.85 35.03
N ALA A 487 -21.81 21.53 34.10
CA ALA A 487 -22.16 21.26 32.71
C ALA A 487 -23.16 20.10 32.59
N LEU A 488 -22.96 19.02 33.34
CA LEU A 488 -23.86 17.87 33.33
C LEU A 488 -25.27 18.22 33.84
N LYS A 489 -25.39 19.05 34.89
CA LYS A 489 -26.67 19.45 35.49
C LYS A 489 -27.43 20.52 34.69
N GLU A 490 -26.71 21.48 34.12
CA GLU A 490 -27.30 22.63 33.41
C GLU A 490 -27.54 22.37 31.91
N THR A 491 -26.97 21.30 31.35
CA THR A 491 -27.15 20.94 29.94
C THR A 491 -27.86 19.59 29.79
N ASN A 492 -28.06 19.15 28.54
CA ASN A 492 -28.61 17.83 28.22
C ASN A 492 -27.51 16.77 28.01
N LEU A 493 -26.30 16.99 28.54
CA LEU A 493 -25.25 15.97 28.54
C LEU A 493 -25.76 14.67 29.18
N LYS A 494 -25.33 13.54 28.63
CA LYS A 494 -25.64 12.21 29.15
C LYS A 494 -24.36 11.43 29.27
N ILE A 495 -24.16 10.81 30.43
CA ILE A 495 -23.10 9.84 30.61
C ILE A 495 -23.54 8.56 29.92
N HIS A 496 -22.76 8.13 28.95
CA HIS A 496 -22.93 6.85 28.30
C HIS A 496 -22.12 5.79 29.06
N PRO A 497 -22.70 4.61 29.32
CA PRO A 497 -21.98 3.55 29.99
C PRO A 497 -20.84 3.04 29.11
N LYS A 498 -19.88 2.34 29.74
CA LYS A 498 -18.94 1.47 29.02
C LYS A 498 -19.70 0.55 28.07
N ASN A 499 -19.02 0.09 27.03
CA ASN A 499 -19.54 -0.80 26.00
C ASN A 499 -20.46 -0.12 24.97
N THR A 500 -20.80 1.16 25.14
CA THR A 500 -21.57 1.93 24.14
C THR A 500 -20.81 1.99 22.81
N LEU A 501 -21.48 1.69 21.70
CA LEU A 501 -20.91 1.88 20.36
C LEU A 501 -21.13 3.34 19.93
N LEU A 502 -20.07 3.97 19.43
CA LEU A 502 -20.06 5.37 19.00
C LEU A 502 -19.81 5.45 17.50
N ILE A 503 -20.68 6.15 16.77
CA ILE A 503 -20.50 6.42 15.34
C ILE A 503 -20.27 7.91 15.11
N ALA A 504 -19.21 8.25 14.36
CA ALA A 504 -18.94 9.62 13.97
C ALA A 504 -19.91 10.08 12.88
N LEU A 505 -20.74 11.08 13.20
CA LEU A 505 -21.76 11.61 12.29
C LEU A 505 -21.18 12.53 11.20
N TYR A 506 -20.15 13.29 11.56
CA TYR A 506 -19.43 14.19 10.64
C TYR A 506 -18.00 14.46 11.13
N GLY A 507 -17.13 14.87 10.19
CA GLY A 507 -15.70 15.09 10.41
C GLY A 507 -14.92 15.10 9.09
N GLU A 508 -13.78 15.79 9.04
CA GLU A 508 -12.90 15.81 7.87
C GLU A 508 -12.16 14.48 7.70
N GLY A 509 -11.72 14.16 6.47
CA GLY A 509 -10.97 12.92 6.20
C GLY A 509 -11.79 11.65 6.48
N LYS A 510 -11.17 10.61 7.07
CA LYS A 510 -11.75 9.27 7.24
C LYS A 510 -12.65 9.10 8.50
N THR A 511 -12.92 10.16 9.26
CA THR A 511 -13.62 10.03 10.54
C THR A 511 -15.12 9.73 10.39
N ARG A 512 -15.83 10.40 9.48
CA ARG A 512 -17.28 10.16 9.26
C ARG A 512 -17.58 8.68 8.97
N GLY A 513 -18.55 8.12 9.69
CA GLY A 513 -19.01 6.73 9.57
C GLY A 513 -18.21 5.73 10.39
N LYS A 514 -17.09 6.13 11.01
CA LYS A 514 -16.31 5.23 11.88
C LYS A 514 -17.10 4.84 13.11
N CYS A 515 -17.04 3.56 13.46
CA CYS A 515 -17.61 2.98 14.66
C CYS A 515 -16.48 2.63 15.63
N SER A 516 -16.62 3.05 16.89
CA SER A 516 -15.68 2.73 17.97
C SER A 516 -16.45 2.31 19.21
N GLU A 517 -15.83 1.51 20.06
CA GLU A 517 -16.43 1.06 21.31
C GLU A 517 -15.88 1.83 22.50
N LEU A 518 -16.78 2.34 23.34
CA LEU A 518 -16.42 3.14 24.50
C LEU A 518 -16.01 2.24 25.68
N LEU A 519 -14.79 2.38 26.19
CA LEU A 519 -14.26 1.57 27.32
C LEU A 519 -14.28 2.31 28.68
N ILE A 520 -14.68 3.58 28.67
CA ILE A 520 -14.83 4.44 29.85
C ILE A 520 -16.26 4.98 29.94
N GLU A 521 -16.75 5.33 31.11
CA GLU A 521 -18.00 6.10 31.18
C GLU A 521 -17.72 7.52 30.71
N ALA A 522 -18.47 8.00 29.71
CA ALA A 522 -18.19 9.30 29.13
C ALA A 522 -19.43 9.96 28.55
N THR A 523 -19.42 11.29 28.55
CA THR A 523 -20.33 12.12 27.77
C THR A 523 -19.78 12.31 26.35
N THR A 524 -20.63 12.64 25.38
CA THR A 524 -20.23 12.84 23.98
C THR A 524 -20.67 14.20 23.45
N ASN A 525 -20.10 14.63 22.33
CA ASN A 525 -20.55 15.83 21.61
C ASN A 525 -21.63 15.52 20.55
N GLN A 526 -22.15 16.55 19.89
CA GLN A 526 -23.19 16.38 18.85
C GLN A 526 -22.70 15.74 17.54
N ALA A 527 -21.39 15.49 17.40
CA ALA A 527 -20.79 14.87 16.22
C ALA A 527 -20.75 13.35 16.31
N ILE A 528 -21.29 12.78 17.38
CA ILE A 528 -21.29 11.35 17.67
C ILE A 528 -22.73 10.88 17.87
N ALA A 529 -23.09 9.80 17.20
CA ALA A 529 -24.22 8.97 17.57
C ALA A 529 -23.76 7.90 18.56
N ALA A 530 -24.39 7.85 19.73
CA ALA A 530 -24.20 6.81 20.72
C ALA A 530 -25.31 5.76 20.56
N ILE A 531 -24.92 4.52 20.28
CA ILE A 531 -25.77 3.33 20.24
C ILE A 531 -25.63 2.65 21.59
N VAL A 532 -26.59 2.91 22.47
CA VAL A 532 -26.65 2.36 23.81
C VAL A 532 -27.48 1.08 23.79
N GLN A 533 -26.94 0.03 24.38
CA GLN A 533 -27.54 -1.29 24.46
C GLN A 533 -27.64 -1.69 25.94
N GLU A 534 -28.82 -2.15 26.38
CA GLU A 534 -29.06 -2.60 27.75
C GLU A 534 -29.53 -4.06 27.76
N ARG A 535 -29.18 -4.83 28.80
CA ARG A 535 -29.64 -6.22 29.02
C ARG A 535 -29.34 -7.13 27.81
N THR A 536 -30.35 -7.76 27.21
CA THR A 536 -30.17 -8.68 26.08
C THR A 536 -29.54 -8.02 24.86
N GLU A 537 -29.80 -6.73 24.65
CA GLU A 537 -29.18 -5.96 23.56
C GLU A 537 -27.65 -5.90 23.70
N GLU A 538 -27.11 -5.89 24.92
CA GLU A 538 -25.66 -5.83 25.16
C GLU A 538 -24.94 -7.04 24.55
N LYS A 539 -25.62 -8.19 24.46
CA LYS A 539 -25.08 -9.41 23.85
C LYS A 539 -24.93 -9.29 22.33
N ILE A 540 -25.68 -8.39 21.69
CA ILE A 540 -25.63 -8.13 20.23
C ILE A 540 -24.48 -7.18 19.86
N ARG A 541 -23.97 -6.40 20.82
CA ARG A 541 -22.97 -5.34 20.62
C ARG A 541 -21.79 -5.74 19.74
N SER A 542 -21.09 -6.84 20.05
CA SER A 542 -19.89 -7.23 19.31
C SER A 542 -20.21 -7.58 17.86
N TYR A 543 -21.34 -8.28 17.64
CA TYR A 543 -21.84 -8.61 16.31
C TYR A 543 -22.20 -7.33 15.51
N LEU A 544 -22.92 -6.41 16.15
CA LEU A 544 -23.28 -5.12 15.54
C LEU A 544 -22.05 -4.24 15.24
N LYS A 545 -21.05 -4.23 16.12
CA LYS A 545 -19.78 -3.53 15.90
C LYS A 545 -19.06 -4.05 14.65
N TRP A 546 -18.98 -5.37 14.49
CA TRP A 546 -18.38 -5.97 13.29
C TRP A 546 -19.19 -5.64 12.02
N PHE A 547 -20.52 -5.61 12.12
CA PHE A 547 -21.39 -5.20 11.01
C PHE A 547 -21.13 -3.74 10.61
N LEU A 548 -21.09 -2.83 11.57
CA LEU A 548 -20.80 -1.41 11.34
C LEU A 548 -19.39 -1.22 10.75
N THR A 549 -18.43 -2.03 11.17
CA THR A 549 -17.06 -2.03 10.62
C THR A 549 -17.05 -2.50 9.16
N LYS A 550 -17.76 -3.59 8.83
CA LYS A 550 -17.93 -4.09 7.45
C LYS A 550 -18.55 -3.03 6.56
N ASN A 551 -19.58 -2.33 7.06
CA ASN A 551 -20.39 -1.38 6.29
C ASN A 551 -19.89 0.07 6.37
N TYR A 552 -18.67 0.31 6.87
CA TYR A 552 -18.13 1.66 7.04
C TYR A 552 -18.27 2.52 5.76
N ASP A 553 -17.87 2.00 4.60
CA ASP A 553 -17.94 2.74 3.34
C ASP A 553 -19.39 2.99 2.90
N GLU A 554 -20.28 2.01 3.05
CA GLU A 554 -21.71 2.11 2.72
C GLU A 554 -22.43 3.13 3.63
N ILE A 555 -22.17 3.10 4.93
CA ILE A 555 -22.72 4.06 5.90
C ILE A 555 -22.22 5.46 5.57
N ARG A 556 -20.92 5.60 5.26
CA ARG A 556 -20.29 6.88 4.99
C ARG A 556 -20.84 7.61 3.75
N ILE A 557 -21.30 6.88 2.73
CA ILE A 557 -21.90 7.46 1.52
C ILE A 557 -23.39 7.80 1.67
N LYS A 558 -24.10 7.20 2.64
CA LYS A 558 -25.50 7.54 2.98
C LYS A 558 -25.66 8.94 3.59
N SER A 559 -24.58 9.69 3.75
CA SER A 559 -24.57 11.07 4.20
C SER A 559 -25.47 11.96 3.32
N SER A 560 -26.31 12.79 3.95
CA SER A 560 -27.25 13.70 3.27
C SER A 560 -26.87 15.17 3.51
N GLY A 561 -27.22 16.05 2.57
CA GLY A 561 -26.90 17.49 2.60
C GLY A 561 -25.98 17.94 1.45
N GLY A 562 -26.00 19.24 1.11
CA GLY A 562 -25.30 19.85 -0.03
C GLY A 562 -23.76 19.81 0.05
N VAL A 563 -23.11 20.96 0.26
CA VAL A 563 -21.63 21.10 0.14
C VAL A 563 -20.84 20.24 1.15
N GLN A 564 -21.46 19.79 2.25
CA GLN A 564 -20.86 18.85 3.22
C GLN A 564 -21.89 17.83 3.69
N PRO A 565 -21.86 16.58 3.20
CA PRO A 565 -22.89 15.63 3.53
C PRO A 565 -22.61 15.01 4.92
N ASN A 566 -23.62 14.97 5.78
CA ASN A 566 -23.52 14.49 7.17
C ASN A 566 -24.42 13.27 7.41
N LEU A 567 -24.03 12.41 8.35
CA LEU A 567 -24.93 11.40 8.89
C LEU A 567 -25.81 12.04 9.94
N ASN A 568 -27.01 11.51 10.12
CA ASN A 568 -27.94 11.91 11.17
C ASN A 568 -28.43 10.67 11.94
N LEU A 569 -29.06 10.89 13.10
CA LEU A 569 -29.53 9.80 13.95
C LEU A 569 -30.52 8.88 13.23
N GLY A 570 -31.39 9.42 12.38
CA GLY A 570 -32.35 8.63 11.60
C GLY A 570 -31.67 7.67 10.63
N ILE A 571 -30.57 8.07 10.00
CA ILE A 571 -29.78 7.16 9.13
C ILE A 571 -29.21 6.00 9.96
N ILE A 572 -28.65 6.30 11.14
CA ILE A 572 -28.07 5.27 12.01
C ILE A 572 -29.16 4.33 12.54
N GLU A 573 -30.26 4.88 13.04
CA GLU A 573 -31.39 4.12 13.58
C GLU A 573 -32.03 3.18 12.54
N ASN A 574 -32.18 3.65 11.29
CA ASN A 574 -32.75 2.88 10.18
C ASN A 574 -31.72 2.07 9.38
N THR A 575 -30.47 1.98 9.84
CA THR A 575 -29.50 1.10 9.19
C THR A 575 -29.94 -0.35 9.37
N VAL A 576 -30.16 -1.04 8.25
CA VAL A 576 -30.63 -2.43 8.19
C VAL A 576 -29.44 -3.39 8.27
N PHE A 577 -29.56 -4.45 9.07
CA PHE A 577 -28.56 -5.49 9.22
C PHE A 577 -29.20 -6.87 9.43
N PRO A 578 -28.49 -7.97 9.14
CA PRO A 578 -29.03 -9.32 9.32
C PRO A 578 -28.87 -9.73 10.79
N LEU A 579 -29.96 -10.16 11.42
CA LEU A 579 -30.01 -10.65 12.78
C LEU A 579 -30.22 -12.16 12.79
N CYS A 580 -29.52 -12.84 13.69
CA CYS A 580 -29.67 -14.26 13.98
C CYS A 580 -29.72 -14.49 15.49
N SER A 581 -29.80 -15.75 15.94
CA SER A 581 -29.79 -16.07 17.38
C SER A 581 -28.50 -15.59 18.06
N LEU A 582 -28.56 -15.30 19.37
CA LEU A 582 -27.38 -14.89 20.14
C LEU A 582 -26.26 -15.95 20.11
N LEU A 583 -26.62 -17.23 20.07
CA LEU A 583 -25.66 -18.33 19.97
C LEU A 583 -24.89 -18.25 18.65
N GLU A 584 -25.59 -18.03 17.54
CA GLU A 584 -24.95 -17.90 16.24
C GLU A 584 -24.15 -16.60 16.11
N GLN A 585 -24.66 -15.48 16.62
CA GLN A 585 -23.92 -14.21 16.66
C GLN A 585 -22.58 -14.38 17.39
N HIS A 586 -22.56 -15.10 18.52
CA HIS A 586 -21.33 -15.39 19.25
C HIS A 586 -20.34 -16.23 18.42
N SER A 587 -20.83 -17.27 17.74
CA SER A 587 -20.01 -18.09 16.84
C SER A 587 -19.44 -17.28 15.67
N ILE A 588 -20.25 -16.41 15.07
CA ILE A 588 -19.81 -15.50 13.99
C ILE A 588 -18.70 -14.57 14.49
N VAL A 589 -18.91 -13.90 15.63
CA VAL A 589 -17.93 -12.97 16.21
C VAL A 589 -16.61 -13.69 16.52
N THR A 590 -16.69 -14.86 17.14
CA THR A 590 -15.51 -15.69 17.46
C THR A 590 -14.70 -16.02 16.21
N GLU A 591 -15.39 -16.40 15.14
CA GLU A 591 -14.77 -16.78 13.88
C GLU A 591 -14.17 -15.56 13.13
N ILE A 592 -14.85 -14.41 13.16
CA ILE A 592 -14.28 -13.15 12.67
C ILE A 592 -13.00 -12.82 13.44
N GLU A 593 -13.05 -12.81 14.77
CA GLU A 593 -11.92 -12.42 15.61
C GLU A 593 -10.72 -13.38 15.45
N THR A 594 -10.98 -14.67 15.36
CA THR A 594 -9.94 -15.69 15.14
C THR A 594 -9.27 -15.49 13.78
N ARG A 595 -10.04 -15.29 12.70
CA ARG A 595 -9.46 -15.09 11.35
C ARG A 595 -8.77 -13.75 11.21
N LEU A 596 -9.34 -12.68 11.76
CA LEU A 596 -8.78 -11.33 11.63
C LEU A 596 -7.56 -11.10 12.53
N SER A 597 -7.47 -11.76 13.69
CA SER A 597 -6.26 -11.69 14.53
C SER A 597 -5.03 -12.29 13.83
N VAL A 598 -5.21 -13.38 13.07
CA VAL A 598 -4.14 -13.92 12.20
C VAL A 598 -3.75 -12.90 11.14
N CYS A 599 -4.72 -12.20 10.53
CA CYS A 599 -4.44 -11.15 9.55
C CYS A 599 -3.64 -10.01 10.18
N ASP A 600 -4.01 -9.56 11.38
CA ASP A 600 -3.32 -8.50 12.11
C ASP A 600 -1.85 -8.89 12.38
N LYS A 601 -1.61 -10.16 12.76
CA LYS A 601 -0.25 -10.67 12.98
C LYS A 601 0.59 -10.68 11.71
N VAL A 602 0.02 -11.16 10.59
CA VAL A 602 0.71 -11.16 9.29
C VAL A 602 0.98 -9.74 8.80
N GLU A 603 0.04 -8.81 9.00
CA GLU A 603 0.23 -7.40 8.64
C GLU A 603 1.39 -6.77 9.44
N GLN A 604 1.47 -7.04 10.74
CA GLN A 604 2.59 -6.61 11.58
C GLN A 604 3.93 -7.18 11.08
N ASP A 605 3.97 -8.48 10.75
CA ASP A 605 5.19 -9.12 10.26
C ASP A 605 5.61 -8.55 8.89
N ILE A 606 4.65 -8.23 8.01
CA ILE A 606 4.92 -7.54 6.73
C ILE A 606 5.55 -6.17 6.97
N GLU A 607 4.97 -5.36 7.87
CA GLU A 607 5.50 -4.03 8.20
C GLU A 607 6.92 -4.09 8.76
N GLU A 608 7.21 -5.07 9.61
CA GLU A 608 8.56 -5.30 10.13
C GLU A 608 9.54 -5.70 9.03
N ASN A 609 9.15 -6.64 8.15
CA ASN A 609 10.00 -7.07 7.04
C ASN A 609 10.28 -5.96 6.03
N LEU A 610 9.32 -5.05 5.79
CA LEU A 610 9.54 -3.86 4.96
C LEU A 610 10.60 -2.92 5.58
N LYS A 611 10.58 -2.72 6.90
CA LYS A 611 11.62 -1.95 7.61
C LYS A 611 12.98 -2.64 7.56
N ILE A 612 13.01 -3.96 7.72
CA ILE A 612 14.24 -4.76 7.58
C ILE A 612 14.80 -4.63 6.17
N ALA A 613 13.96 -4.67 5.14
CA ALA A 613 14.40 -4.52 3.76
C ALA A 613 15.06 -3.16 3.50
N GLU A 614 14.51 -2.06 4.03
CA GLU A 614 15.15 -0.74 3.96
C GLU A 614 16.52 -0.70 4.65
N ALA A 615 16.64 -1.31 5.82
CA ALA A 615 17.91 -1.42 6.54
C ALA A 615 18.94 -2.28 5.77
N LEU A 616 18.48 -3.37 5.15
CA LEU A 616 19.34 -4.29 4.40
C LEU A 616 19.94 -3.62 3.16
N ARG A 617 19.19 -2.74 2.47
CA ARG A 617 19.73 -1.90 1.38
C ARG A 617 20.96 -1.12 1.83
N GLN A 618 20.86 -0.45 2.98
CA GLN A 618 21.96 0.34 3.52
C GLN A 618 23.12 -0.54 3.99
N SER A 619 22.83 -1.70 4.56
CA SER A 619 23.86 -2.70 4.94
C SER A 619 24.65 -3.22 3.72
N ILE A 620 23.96 -3.55 2.62
CA ILE A 620 24.59 -3.99 1.37
C ILE A 620 25.54 -2.91 0.84
N LEU A 621 25.08 -1.66 0.76
CA LEU A 621 25.92 -0.54 0.32
C LEU A 621 27.11 -0.34 1.25
N LYS A 622 26.89 -0.37 2.56
CA LYS A 622 27.98 -0.23 3.55
C LYS A 622 29.04 -1.31 3.35
N ARG A 623 28.64 -2.58 3.24
CA ARG A 623 29.55 -3.70 2.97
C ARG A 623 30.28 -3.56 1.63
N ALA A 624 29.60 -3.04 0.61
CA ALA A 624 30.19 -2.77 -0.70
C ALA A 624 31.39 -1.84 -0.58
N PHE A 625 31.19 -0.69 0.05
CA PHE A 625 32.23 0.34 0.16
C PHE A 625 33.22 0.07 1.31
N GLU A 626 32.96 -0.90 2.19
CA GLU A 626 33.95 -1.45 3.13
C GLU A 626 34.85 -2.54 2.51
N GLY A 627 34.56 -3.01 1.28
CA GLY A 627 35.30 -4.11 0.66
C GLY A 627 34.88 -5.51 1.17
N LYS A 628 33.69 -5.61 1.78
CA LYS A 628 33.16 -6.82 2.45
C LYS A 628 31.95 -7.44 1.75
N LEU A 629 31.60 -6.95 0.55
CA LEU A 629 30.44 -7.44 -0.19
C LEU A 629 30.76 -8.70 -0.98
N LEU A 630 31.93 -8.76 -1.59
CA LEU A 630 32.38 -9.89 -2.39
C LEU A 630 32.96 -10.97 -1.49
N ASN A 631 32.72 -12.23 -1.84
CA ASN A 631 33.36 -13.35 -1.18
C ASN A 631 34.79 -13.56 -1.70
N LYS A 632 35.57 -14.41 -1.02
CA LYS A 632 36.98 -14.67 -1.36
C LYS A 632 37.18 -15.11 -2.81
N ARG A 633 36.31 -15.99 -3.33
CA ARG A 633 36.38 -16.46 -4.72
C ARG A 633 36.11 -15.34 -5.72
N GLU A 634 35.08 -14.54 -5.49
CA GLU A 634 34.76 -13.37 -6.33
C GLU A 634 35.94 -12.38 -6.36
N LEU A 635 36.63 -12.18 -5.23
CA LEU A 635 37.82 -11.31 -5.14
C LEU A 635 39.03 -11.90 -5.90
N GLU A 636 39.30 -13.20 -5.76
CA GLU A 636 40.38 -13.88 -6.51
C GLU A 636 40.15 -13.80 -8.03
N GLU A 637 38.90 -13.98 -8.47
CA GLU A 637 38.51 -13.83 -9.88
C GLU A 637 38.71 -12.38 -10.37
N VAL A 638 38.39 -11.37 -9.56
CA VAL A 638 38.61 -9.95 -9.86
C VAL A 638 40.10 -9.60 -9.94
N HIS A 639 40.91 -10.06 -8.99
CA HIS A 639 42.35 -9.79 -8.96
C HIS A 639 43.10 -10.45 -10.12
N SER A 640 42.52 -11.49 -10.71
CA SER A 640 43.06 -12.16 -11.89
C SER A 640 42.61 -11.51 -13.21
N ALA A 641 41.80 -10.44 -13.18
CA ALA A 641 41.31 -9.78 -14.39
C ALA A 641 42.46 -9.12 -15.18
N PRO A 642 42.47 -9.21 -16.53
CA PRO A 642 43.57 -8.66 -17.34
C PRO A 642 43.77 -7.14 -17.22
N ASP A 643 42.70 -6.41 -16.88
CA ASP A 643 42.70 -4.96 -16.68
C ASP A 643 42.75 -4.57 -15.19
N TRP A 644 43.15 -5.50 -14.32
CA TRP A 644 43.33 -5.22 -12.90
C TRP A 644 44.58 -4.37 -12.67
N GLU A 645 44.39 -3.25 -12.00
CA GLU A 645 45.43 -2.36 -11.51
C GLU A 645 44.96 -1.73 -10.18
N PRO A 646 45.87 -1.39 -9.25
CA PRO A 646 45.52 -0.64 -8.05
C PRO A 646 44.78 0.67 -8.40
N ALA A 647 43.84 1.06 -7.54
CA ALA A 647 43.03 2.27 -7.71
C ALA A 647 43.86 3.56 -7.81
N GLU A 648 45.09 3.55 -7.28
CA GLU A 648 46.05 4.66 -7.42
C GLU A 648 46.40 4.94 -8.88
N LEU A 649 46.71 3.89 -9.67
CA LEU A 649 47.02 4.04 -11.11
C LEU A 649 45.80 4.49 -11.91
N LEU A 650 44.61 3.98 -11.54
CA LEU A 650 43.34 4.46 -12.11
C LEU A 650 43.16 5.97 -11.84
N LEU A 651 43.42 6.44 -10.61
CA LEU A 651 43.28 7.84 -10.24
C LEU A 651 44.29 8.73 -10.97
N GLU A 652 45.53 8.28 -11.14
CA GLU A 652 46.54 8.97 -11.95
C GLU A 652 46.08 9.13 -13.41
N ARG A 653 45.55 8.07 -14.02
CA ARG A 653 44.99 8.13 -15.38
C ARG A 653 43.86 9.14 -15.49
N ILE A 654 42.92 9.13 -14.53
CA ILE A 654 41.81 10.10 -14.48
C ILE A 654 42.35 11.54 -14.39
N ARG A 655 43.36 11.79 -13.56
CA ARG A 655 43.98 13.12 -13.41
C ARG A 655 44.66 13.57 -14.71
N ALA A 656 45.36 12.68 -15.40
CA ALA A 656 45.99 12.97 -16.69
C ALA A 656 44.96 13.31 -17.78
N GLU A 657 43.86 12.55 -17.85
CA GLU A 657 42.75 12.79 -18.79
C GLU A 657 42.09 14.16 -18.55
N LYS A 658 41.86 14.52 -17.29
CA LYS A 658 41.32 15.84 -16.90
C LYS A 658 42.27 17.00 -17.25
N ALA A 659 43.59 16.82 -17.07
CA ALA A 659 44.57 17.84 -17.44
C ALA A 659 44.66 18.03 -18.97
N GLY A 660 44.46 16.96 -19.75
CA GLY A 660 44.44 16.99 -21.22
C GLY A 660 43.18 17.63 -21.81
N SER A 661 42.01 17.40 -21.23
CA SER A 661 40.74 17.98 -21.70
C SER A 661 40.66 19.50 -21.44
N GLY A 662 41.23 19.99 -20.35
CA GLY A 662 41.31 21.42 -20.02
C GLY A 662 42.13 22.27 -21.01
N LYS A 663 43.03 21.65 -21.80
CA LYS A 663 43.83 22.35 -22.83
C LYS A 663 43.11 22.48 -24.18
N LYS A 664 42.12 21.62 -24.49
CA LYS A 664 41.37 21.68 -25.77
C LYS A 664 40.22 22.69 -25.78
N GLY A 665 39.76 23.16 -24.62
CA GLY A 665 38.65 24.13 -24.49
C GLY A 665 39.07 25.60 -24.44
N LYS A 666 40.36 25.92 -24.66
CA LYS A 666 40.91 27.29 -24.67
C LYS A 666 41.56 27.68 -26.01
N ALA A 667 41.36 26.89 -27.07
CA ALA A 667 41.81 27.19 -28.42
C ALA A 667 40.67 27.78 -29.26
#